data_AF-A0AAN4YNM1-F1
#
_entry.id   AF-A0AAN4YNM1-F1
#
_cell.length_a   1.000
_cell.length_b   1.000
_cell.length_c   1.000
_cell.angle_alpha   90.00
_cell.angle_beta   90.00
_cell.angle_gamma   90.00
#
_symmetry.space_group_name_H-M   'P 1'
#
loop_
_entity.id
_entity.type
_entity.pdbx_description
1 polymer ?
#
loop_
_entity_poly.entity_id
_entity_poly.type
_entity_poly.pdbx_seq_one_letter_code
_entity_poly.pdbx_strand_id
1 'polypeptide(L)'
;MWQLNLFNEGINKCYEARSRSQSNNKAASESRVNHRWNPVSGHKGDIVIQNATLFDGELTRNGTFDIHFSSGVIRSVSPTHLDHPIPEGTHIINVHGRFITPGLVDMHSHHLLLPFPQLPATNDVNERPLLGPITPFVRAIDGFKPHDPTIKIIASGGVTSSLVLPGSANIVGGEAYMVKNLPLSGAAGEPVVEELLLEYGLPENNRQRYLKMACGENPKRVYGNTRLGLTWLLRKQLEEARDLHERQSAWCRVAFDVEETSFAKTHHVKTFIRNHGKRPDSFELETLVALIRGELNVNVHCYEPEDFERMLSVLHEFGVHPQAFHHALEAWQLTYSRNITIATFAENALFKAEAYGANLRGPKILDDHGVKVALKSVLPNVSIGEVERGNHDFDSNNSRYQAAVSHSFGLSEDKSLQAVTSIPAQSVQQDHRIGYVRPGYDADLVIWDDHPLQVGATPLEVFIDGRAVLGNSDSLELLIHNSSSVESPDAPAPRPSILEHEKEDICSKAHNSRSKILFSGIKKALVDTPTSLEDTSDIVLLLEDGKAVCLNKRSNCFSTNQDEQNITELSLNEGYITPGLVAFGNNLGIQDIPSEESTGDGSSGKSADPLDEQKSIHFAKYGIHLHGRAFTRARIGGVTKAITAPRSNGGIIQGVSVGIRTSETAMILDNGIWKDDVALHLTVGQSAKGE
;
A
#
# COMPACT_ATOMS: atom_id res chain seq x y z
N MET A 1 -11.38 -12.92 -52.57
CA MET A 1 -11.01 -13.51 -51.27
C MET A 1 -10.43 -12.44 -50.34
N TRP A 2 -9.34 -11.75 -50.71
CA TRP A 2 -8.72 -10.71 -49.86
C TRP A 2 -9.68 -9.62 -49.32
N GLN A 3 -10.50 -8.99 -50.17
CA GLN A 3 -11.46 -7.96 -49.72
C GLN A 3 -12.53 -8.49 -48.76
N LEU A 4 -12.95 -9.74 -48.93
CA LEU A 4 -13.92 -10.38 -48.03
C LEU A 4 -13.27 -10.65 -46.67
N ASN A 5 -12.00 -11.05 -46.64
CA ASN A 5 -11.26 -11.22 -45.40
C ASN A 5 -11.10 -9.91 -44.64
N LEU A 6 -10.76 -8.80 -45.32
CA LEU A 6 -10.66 -7.48 -44.69
C LEU A 6 -11.98 -7.01 -44.08
N PHE A 7 -13.09 -7.27 -44.77
CA PHE A 7 -14.43 -6.96 -44.25
C PHE A 7 -14.75 -7.82 -43.02
N ASN A 8 -14.53 -9.13 -43.11
CA ASN A 8 -14.80 -10.06 -42.00
C ASN A 8 -13.93 -9.78 -40.77
N GLU A 9 -12.66 -9.43 -40.96
CA GLU A 9 -11.78 -9.04 -39.85
C GLU A 9 -12.29 -7.76 -39.19
N GLY A 10 -12.64 -6.74 -39.98
CA GLY A 10 -13.14 -5.47 -39.47
C GLY A 10 -14.48 -5.63 -38.73
N ILE A 11 -15.41 -6.42 -39.27
CA ILE A 11 -16.74 -6.60 -38.67
C ILE A 11 -16.68 -7.44 -37.40
N ASN A 12 -15.78 -8.44 -37.32
CA ASN A 12 -15.53 -9.19 -36.08
C ASN A 12 -15.05 -8.26 -34.96
N LYS A 13 -14.11 -7.35 -35.26
CA LYS A 13 -13.66 -6.33 -34.29
C LYS A 13 -14.79 -5.39 -33.86
N CYS A 14 -15.74 -5.09 -34.75
CA CYS A 14 -16.94 -4.31 -34.39
C CYS A 14 -17.87 -5.08 -33.43
N TYR A 15 -18.06 -6.38 -33.66
CA TYR A 15 -18.83 -7.24 -32.74
C TYR A 15 -18.15 -7.38 -31.37
N GLU A 16 -16.83 -7.57 -31.33
CA GLU A 16 -16.05 -7.64 -30.09
C GLU A 16 -16.16 -6.36 -29.27
N ALA A 17 -16.04 -5.18 -29.90
CA ALA A 17 -16.22 -3.90 -29.20
C ALA A 17 -17.63 -3.75 -28.61
N ARG A 18 -18.67 -4.24 -29.33
CA ARG A 18 -20.05 -4.20 -28.85
C ARG A 18 -20.31 -5.18 -27.70
N SER A 19 -19.71 -6.37 -27.72
CA SER A 19 -19.91 -7.38 -26.67
C SER A 19 -19.25 -6.99 -25.35
N ARG A 20 -18.04 -6.40 -25.40
CA ARG A 20 -17.33 -5.92 -24.20
C ARG A 20 -18.11 -4.84 -23.44
N SER A 21 -18.76 -3.93 -24.15
CA SER A 21 -19.62 -2.91 -23.54
C SER A 21 -20.81 -3.49 -22.75
N GLN A 22 -21.16 -4.78 -22.93
CA GLN A 22 -22.32 -5.43 -22.31
C GLN A 22 -21.96 -6.37 -21.14
N SER A 23 -20.68 -6.71 -20.91
CA SER A 23 -20.28 -7.81 -20.02
C SER A 23 -19.96 -7.43 -18.55
N ASN A 24 -20.36 -6.25 -18.07
CA ASN A 24 -19.88 -5.72 -16.78
C ASN A 24 -20.56 -6.28 -15.51
N ASN A 25 -21.39 -7.32 -15.60
CA ASN A 25 -21.97 -7.98 -14.43
C ASN A 25 -21.47 -9.43 -14.30
N LYS A 26 -20.27 -9.59 -13.73
CA LYS A 26 -19.74 -10.91 -13.32
C LYS A 26 -20.27 -11.24 -11.92
N ALA A 27 -21.23 -12.15 -11.82
CA ALA A 27 -21.69 -12.68 -10.53
C ALA A 27 -20.87 -13.92 -10.13
N ALA A 28 -20.62 -14.08 -8.83
CA ALA A 28 -20.06 -15.33 -8.30
C ALA A 28 -21.06 -16.48 -8.48
N SER A 29 -20.57 -17.67 -8.83
CA SER A 29 -21.37 -18.90 -8.94
C SER A 29 -20.79 -19.97 -8.04
N GLU A 30 -21.63 -20.66 -7.27
CA GLU A 30 -21.22 -21.81 -6.44
C GLU A 30 -20.69 -22.98 -7.27
N SER A 31 -21.13 -23.08 -8.53
CA SER A 31 -20.65 -24.07 -9.50
C SER A 31 -19.35 -23.66 -10.23
N ARG A 32 -18.74 -22.53 -9.85
CA ARG A 32 -17.51 -22.05 -10.47
C ARG A 32 -16.37 -23.04 -10.28
N VAL A 33 -15.58 -23.19 -11.34
CA VAL A 33 -14.31 -23.90 -11.36
C VAL A 33 -13.18 -22.87 -11.31
N ASN A 34 -12.17 -23.11 -10.47
CA ASN A 34 -10.96 -22.30 -10.48
C ASN A 34 -10.01 -22.83 -11.56
N HIS A 35 -9.85 -22.09 -12.66
CA HIS A 35 -8.96 -22.47 -13.77
C HIS A 35 -7.48 -22.55 -13.39
N ARG A 36 -7.09 -21.94 -12.27
CA ARG A 36 -5.72 -22.00 -11.73
C ARG A 36 -5.44 -23.26 -10.93
N TRP A 37 -6.50 -23.91 -10.43
CA TRP A 37 -6.34 -25.16 -9.70
C TRP A 37 -5.98 -26.30 -10.66
N ASN A 38 -5.00 -27.12 -10.27
CA ASN A 38 -4.61 -28.32 -11.00
C ASN A 38 -4.30 -29.45 -10.01
N PRO A 39 -4.44 -30.73 -10.41
CA PRO A 39 -4.27 -31.87 -9.51
C PRO A 39 -2.80 -32.18 -9.13
N VAL A 40 -1.83 -31.51 -9.76
CA VAL A 40 -0.40 -31.76 -9.53
C VAL A 40 0.11 -30.94 -8.34
N SER A 41 -0.15 -29.63 -8.37
CA SER A 41 0.29 -28.66 -7.37
C SER A 41 -0.82 -28.22 -6.42
N GLY A 42 -2.08 -28.50 -6.76
CA GLY A 42 -3.24 -28.29 -5.91
C GLY A 42 -3.37 -29.34 -4.80
N HIS A 43 -4.15 -29.01 -3.79
CA HIS A 43 -4.46 -29.93 -2.70
C HIS A 43 -5.27 -31.14 -3.19
N LYS A 44 -5.03 -32.32 -2.59
CA LYS A 44 -5.63 -33.60 -2.97
C LYS A 44 -6.78 -33.93 -2.01
N GLY A 45 -7.99 -33.48 -2.33
CA GLY A 45 -9.18 -33.73 -1.53
C GLY A 45 -9.89 -32.45 -1.14
N ASP A 46 -10.73 -32.51 -0.12
CA ASP A 46 -11.40 -31.34 0.44
C ASP A 46 -10.65 -30.90 1.70
N ILE A 47 -10.66 -29.60 2.00
CA ILE A 47 -10.09 -29.05 3.23
C ILE A 47 -11.17 -28.31 4.00
N VAL A 48 -11.23 -28.53 5.31
CA VAL A 48 -12.07 -27.79 6.25
C VAL A 48 -11.20 -27.14 7.31
N ILE A 49 -11.25 -25.81 7.40
CA ILE A 49 -10.67 -25.06 8.51
C ILE A 49 -11.75 -24.90 9.58
N GLN A 50 -11.54 -25.41 10.78
CA GLN A 50 -12.54 -25.43 11.86
C GLN A 50 -12.25 -24.43 12.97
N ASN A 51 -13.33 -23.96 13.60
CA ASN A 51 -13.31 -23.16 14.82
C ASN A 51 -12.56 -21.84 14.67
N ALA A 52 -12.79 -21.10 13.58
CA ALA A 52 -12.13 -19.82 13.30
C ALA A 52 -12.93 -18.62 13.82
N THR A 53 -12.24 -17.59 14.32
CA THR A 53 -12.79 -16.24 14.40
C THR A 53 -12.69 -15.61 13.02
N LEU A 54 -13.81 -15.22 12.40
CA LEU A 54 -13.83 -14.91 10.97
C LEU A 54 -14.14 -13.44 10.69
N PHE A 55 -13.22 -12.74 10.05
CA PHE A 55 -13.55 -11.56 9.25
C PHE A 55 -13.86 -12.01 7.82
N ASP A 56 -15.07 -11.78 7.32
CA ASP A 56 -15.53 -12.36 6.06
C ASP A 56 -15.32 -11.48 4.82
N GLY A 57 -14.69 -10.32 5.00
CA GLY A 57 -14.53 -9.27 3.99
C GLY A 57 -15.47 -8.09 4.18
N GLU A 58 -16.51 -8.20 5.01
CA GLU A 58 -17.36 -7.07 5.41
C GLU A 58 -17.22 -6.76 6.89
N LEU A 59 -17.32 -7.77 7.75
CA LEU A 59 -17.29 -7.57 9.20
C LEU A 59 -16.75 -8.80 9.93
N THR A 60 -16.25 -8.57 11.13
CA THR A 60 -15.89 -9.67 12.05
C THR A 60 -17.16 -10.36 12.54
N ARG A 61 -17.33 -11.63 12.19
CA ARG A 61 -18.51 -12.44 12.50
C ARG A 61 -18.48 -12.90 13.96
N ASN A 62 -19.62 -12.83 14.63
CA ASN A 62 -19.76 -13.30 16.01
C ASN A 62 -19.78 -14.83 16.10
N GLY A 63 -18.99 -15.39 17.03
CA GLY A 63 -18.85 -16.83 17.22
C GLY A 63 -17.77 -17.43 16.33
N THR A 64 -17.67 -18.76 16.32
CA THR A 64 -16.67 -19.49 15.54
C THR A 64 -17.27 -20.15 14.30
N PHE A 65 -16.47 -20.22 13.23
CA PHE A 65 -16.89 -20.67 11.91
C PHE A 65 -15.98 -21.75 11.35
N ASP A 66 -16.58 -22.64 10.57
CA ASP A 66 -15.93 -23.64 9.75
C ASP A 66 -15.98 -23.20 8.28
N ILE A 67 -14.85 -23.33 7.57
CA ILE A 67 -14.68 -22.93 6.17
C ILE A 67 -14.27 -24.16 5.37
N HIS A 68 -15.13 -24.59 4.45
CA HIS A 68 -14.87 -25.71 3.55
C HIS A 68 -14.48 -25.20 2.17
N PHE A 69 -13.39 -25.73 1.62
CA PHE A 69 -13.01 -25.46 0.25
C PHE A 69 -12.51 -26.70 -0.49
N SER A 70 -12.77 -26.72 -1.80
CA SER A 70 -12.42 -27.83 -2.69
C SER A 70 -12.06 -27.30 -4.06
N SER A 71 -10.99 -27.85 -4.65
CA SER A 71 -10.47 -27.44 -5.96
C SER A 71 -10.21 -25.93 -6.06
N GLY A 72 -9.65 -25.36 -4.99
CA GLY A 72 -9.30 -23.94 -4.89
C GLY A 72 -10.49 -22.96 -4.81
N VAL A 73 -11.70 -23.44 -4.51
CA VAL A 73 -12.92 -22.63 -4.36
C VAL A 73 -13.56 -22.90 -3.01
N ILE A 74 -13.98 -21.85 -2.31
CA ILE A 74 -14.76 -21.95 -1.07
C ILE A 74 -16.15 -22.51 -1.41
N ARG A 75 -16.54 -23.59 -0.73
CA ARG A 75 -17.81 -24.29 -0.95
C ARG A 75 -18.85 -23.95 0.10
N SER A 76 -18.45 -23.81 1.35
CA SER A 76 -19.34 -23.36 2.42
C SER A 76 -18.58 -22.61 3.51
N VAL A 77 -19.32 -21.76 4.21
CA VAL A 77 -18.91 -21.07 5.44
C VAL A 77 -20.07 -21.20 6.41
N SER A 78 -19.85 -21.83 7.57
CA SER A 78 -20.93 -22.17 8.51
C SER A 78 -20.46 -22.04 9.96
N PRO A 79 -21.34 -21.64 10.90
CA PRO A 79 -21.02 -21.69 12.33
C PRO A 79 -20.56 -23.09 12.78
N THR A 80 -19.49 -23.18 13.57
CA THR A 80 -18.85 -24.45 13.98
C THR A 80 -19.77 -25.39 14.78
N HIS A 81 -20.77 -24.85 15.48
CA HIS A 81 -21.70 -25.66 16.30
C HIS A 81 -22.84 -26.30 15.52
N LEU A 82 -22.93 -26.08 14.20
CA LEU A 82 -23.89 -26.76 13.35
C LEU A 82 -23.24 -28.05 12.83
N ASP A 83 -23.84 -29.21 13.12
CA ASP A 83 -23.42 -30.51 12.59
C ASP A 83 -23.55 -30.52 11.06
N HIS A 84 -22.48 -30.13 10.37
CA HIS A 84 -22.37 -30.22 8.93
C HIS A 84 -21.65 -31.52 8.56
N PRO A 85 -22.23 -32.35 7.67
CA PRO A 85 -21.58 -33.58 7.23
C PRO A 85 -20.28 -33.24 6.50
N ILE A 86 -19.14 -33.57 7.11
CA ILE A 86 -17.81 -33.44 6.51
C ILE A 86 -17.61 -34.64 5.57
N PRO A 87 -17.30 -34.42 4.26
CA PRO A 87 -17.05 -35.51 3.33
C PRO A 87 -15.92 -36.45 3.82
N GLU A 88 -16.07 -37.75 3.56
CA GLU A 88 -15.04 -38.73 3.91
C GLU A 88 -13.73 -38.42 3.14
N GLY A 89 -12.59 -38.43 3.85
CA GLY A 89 -11.28 -38.07 3.28
C GLY A 89 -10.96 -36.58 3.26
N THR A 90 -11.79 -35.73 3.89
CA THR A 90 -11.48 -34.30 4.11
C THR A 90 -10.32 -34.12 5.08
N HIS A 91 -9.39 -33.23 4.74
CA HIS A 91 -8.34 -32.78 5.66
C HIS A 91 -8.87 -31.67 6.56
N ILE A 92 -8.86 -31.89 7.87
CA ILE A 92 -9.38 -30.96 8.87
C ILE A 92 -8.22 -30.21 9.52
N ILE A 93 -8.31 -28.88 9.55
CA ILE A 93 -7.36 -27.99 10.21
C ILE A 93 -8.13 -27.24 11.30
N ASN A 94 -7.98 -27.63 12.57
CA ASN A 94 -8.60 -26.92 13.68
C ASN A 94 -7.73 -25.74 14.10
N VAL A 95 -8.25 -24.51 13.99
CA VAL A 95 -7.51 -23.29 14.33
C VAL A 95 -7.81 -22.76 15.72
N HIS A 96 -8.56 -23.49 16.56
CA HIS A 96 -8.70 -23.18 18.00
C HIS A 96 -9.08 -21.72 18.33
N GLY A 97 -9.96 -21.10 17.55
CA GLY A 97 -10.44 -19.73 17.74
C GLY A 97 -9.59 -18.65 17.09
N ARG A 98 -8.51 -19.01 16.37
CA ARG A 98 -7.62 -18.03 15.71
C ARG A 98 -8.37 -17.23 14.65
N PHE A 99 -7.83 -16.05 14.39
CA PHE A 99 -8.41 -15.11 13.44
C PHE A 99 -8.11 -15.54 12.00
N ILE A 100 -9.13 -15.48 11.13
CA ILE A 100 -9.02 -15.72 9.70
C ILE A 100 -9.58 -14.53 8.94
N THR A 101 -8.86 -14.12 7.90
CA THR A 101 -9.30 -13.10 6.93
C THR A 101 -9.32 -13.70 5.52
N PRO A 102 -10.01 -13.06 4.54
CA PRO A 102 -9.66 -13.27 3.15
C PRO A 102 -8.18 -12.94 2.93
N GLY A 103 -7.60 -13.48 1.85
CA GLY A 103 -6.33 -13.02 1.33
C GLY A 103 -6.32 -11.49 1.13
N LEU A 104 -5.26 -10.84 1.59
CA LEU A 104 -5.12 -9.39 1.41
C LEU A 104 -4.91 -9.06 -0.08
N VAL A 105 -5.44 -7.93 -0.51
CA VAL A 105 -5.43 -7.50 -1.91
C VAL A 105 -4.68 -6.17 -2.03
N ASP A 106 -3.52 -6.19 -2.67
CA ASP A 106 -2.73 -4.99 -2.94
C ASP A 106 -3.04 -4.43 -4.32
N MET A 107 -3.82 -3.36 -4.39
CA MET A 107 -4.19 -2.73 -5.66
C MET A 107 -3.10 -1.82 -6.25
N HIS A 108 -1.88 -1.79 -5.70
CA HIS A 108 -0.78 -1.01 -6.26
C HIS A 108 0.58 -1.65 -5.97
N SER A 109 1.06 -2.44 -6.92
CA SER A 109 2.37 -3.07 -6.81
C SER A 109 3.24 -2.91 -8.07
N HIS A 110 4.55 -3.02 -7.88
CA HIS A 110 5.55 -3.08 -8.94
C HIS A 110 6.42 -4.34 -8.85
N HIS A 111 6.12 -5.28 -7.93
CA HIS A 111 6.79 -6.58 -7.91
C HIS A 111 6.57 -7.30 -9.26
N LEU A 112 7.43 -8.28 -9.61
CA LEU A 112 7.57 -8.83 -10.97
C LEU A 112 8.20 -7.89 -12.01
N LEU A 113 7.94 -6.58 -11.96
CA LEU A 113 8.62 -5.57 -12.80
C LEU A 113 9.92 -5.06 -12.15
N LEU A 114 10.02 -5.22 -10.84
CA LEU A 114 11.16 -4.82 -10.00
C LEU A 114 11.56 -5.98 -9.08
N PRO A 115 12.13 -7.07 -9.63
CA PRO A 115 12.41 -8.27 -8.86
C PRO A 115 13.53 -8.08 -7.84
N PHE A 116 13.54 -8.92 -6.80
CA PHE A 116 14.60 -8.93 -5.80
C PHE A 116 15.75 -9.91 -6.19
N PRO A 117 17.03 -9.52 -6.02
CA PRO A 117 17.51 -8.19 -5.70
C PRO A 117 17.27 -7.19 -6.84
N GLN A 118 16.96 -5.94 -6.47
CA GLN A 118 16.74 -4.88 -7.43
C GLN A 118 18.05 -4.52 -8.13
N LEU A 119 18.10 -4.71 -9.45
CA LEU A 119 19.25 -4.36 -10.28
C LEU A 119 18.81 -3.44 -11.42
N PRO A 120 19.66 -2.52 -11.90
CA PRO A 120 19.34 -1.74 -13.09
C PRO A 120 18.97 -2.60 -14.30
N ALA A 121 19.62 -3.77 -14.43
CA ALA A 121 19.38 -4.72 -15.53
C ALA A 121 18.02 -5.46 -15.46
N THR A 122 17.33 -5.40 -14.32
CA THR A 122 16.05 -6.10 -14.11
C THR A 122 14.87 -5.16 -13.85
N ASN A 123 15.09 -3.84 -13.92
CA ASN A 123 14.06 -2.84 -13.66
C ASN A 123 13.27 -2.51 -14.94
N ASP A 124 12.05 -3.04 -15.03
CA ASP A 124 11.12 -2.82 -16.15
C ASP A 124 9.89 -1.99 -15.74
N VAL A 125 9.99 -1.21 -14.64
CA VAL A 125 8.82 -0.52 -14.05
C VAL A 125 8.33 0.67 -14.87
N ASN A 126 9.24 1.42 -15.50
CA ASN A 126 8.88 2.64 -16.24
C ASN A 126 9.55 2.68 -17.62
N GLU A 127 8.75 2.80 -18.66
CA GLU A 127 9.22 2.99 -20.03
C GLU A 127 9.54 4.48 -20.27
N ARG A 128 10.82 4.85 -20.16
CA ARG A 128 11.28 6.23 -20.28
C ARG A 128 12.78 6.32 -20.60
N PRO A 129 13.23 7.45 -21.18
CA PRO A 129 12.43 8.54 -21.74
C PRO A 129 12.10 8.36 -23.23
N LEU A 130 12.60 7.30 -23.87
CA LEU A 130 12.67 7.16 -25.33
C LEU A 130 11.31 7.23 -26.03
N LEU A 131 10.27 6.63 -25.44
CA LEU A 131 8.91 6.59 -26.00
C LEU A 131 8.03 7.77 -25.54
N GLY A 132 8.58 8.71 -24.76
CA GLY A 132 7.88 9.88 -24.27
C GLY A 132 6.87 9.59 -23.14
N PRO A 133 6.12 10.62 -22.69
CA PRO A 133 5.29 10.55 -21.48
C PRO A 133 3.95 9.81 -21.64
N ILE A 134 3.63 9.31 -22.85
CA ILE A 134 2.36 8.70 -23.20
C ILE A 134 2.63 7.32 -23.82
N THR A 135 2.61 6.28 -23.00
CA THR A 135 2.93 4.90 -23.40
C THR A 135 1.77 3.94 -23.13
N PRO A 136 0.54 4.20 -23.63
CA PRO A 136 -0.62 3.36 -23.34
C PRO A 136 -0.47 1.93 -23.89
N PHE A 137 0.35 1.73 -24.91
CA PHE A 137 0.54 0.48 -25.64
C PHE A 137 1.55 -0.50 -24.98
N VAL A 138 2.28 -0.08 -23.94
CA VAL A 138 3.14 -1.01 -23.19
C VAL A 138 2.32 -1.75 -22.15
N ARG A 139 2.73 -2.98 -21.82
CA ARG A 139 1.98 -3.87 -20.94
C ARG A 139 2.89 -4.40 -19.86
N ALA A 140 2.48 -4.28 -18.60
CA ALA A 140 3.29 -4.77 -17.47
C ALA A 140 3.62 -6.26 -17.59
N ILE A 141 2.72 -7.08 -18.14
CA ILE A 141 2.96 -8.52 -18.34
C ILE A 141 4.20 -8.83 -19.18
N ASP A 142 4.56 -7.96 -20.13
CA ASP A 142 5.75 -8.13 -20.98
C ASP A 142 7.06 -8.00 -20.17
N GLY A 143 6.97 -7.42 -18.97
CA GLY A 143 8.07 -7.25 -18.02
C GLY A 143 8.02 -8.20 -16.82
N PHE A 144 7.09 -9.15 -16.70
CA PHE A 144 6.97 -9.98 -15.49
C PHE A 144 8.08 -11.02 -15.32
N LYS A 145 8.61 -11.11 -14.09
CA LYS A 145 9.64 -12.10 -13.71
C LYS A 145 9.02 -13.17 -12.80
N PRO A 146 8.56 -14.32 -13.34
CA PRO A 146 7.81 -15.32 -12.59
C PRO A 146 8.64 -16.09 -11.53
N HIS A 147 9.95 -15.89 -11.54
CA HIS A 147 10.89 -16.43 -10.57
C HIS A 147 11.28 -15.41 -9.49
N ASP A 148 10.62 -14.24 -9.45
CA ASP A 148 10.89 -13.20 -8.47
C ASP A 148 10.64 -13.74 -7.04
N PRO A 149 11.67 -13.82 -6.18
CA PRO A 149 11.50 -14.33 -4.82
C PRO A 149 10.57 -13.43 -3.97
N THR A 150 10.36 -12.18 -4.38
CA THR A 150 9.44 -11.24 -3.73
C THR A 150 8.00 -11.76 -3.70
N ILE A 151 7.59 -12.61 -4.65
CA ILE A 151 6.25 -13.24 -4.65
C ILE A 151 6.00 -13.96 -3.32
N LYS A 152 6.98 -14.76 -2.86
CA LYS A 152 6.85 -15.52 -1.60
C LYS A 152 6.91 -14.60 -0.38
N ILE A 153 7.74 -13.56 -0.42
CA ILE A 153 7.86 -12.57 0.65
C ILE A 153 6.52 -11.83 0.83
N ILE A 154 5.92 -11.38 -0.26
CA ILE A 154 4.59 -10.75 -0.28
C ILE A 154 3.51 -11.69 0.27
N ALA A 155 3.48 -12.92 -0.25
CA ALA A 155 2.53 -13.91 0.21
C ALA A 155 2.65 -14.20 1.71
N SER A 156 3.87 -14.22 2.27
CA SER A 156 4.08 -14.41 3.71
C SER A 156 3.56 -13.29 4.60
N GLY A 157 3.25 -12.11 4.04
CA GLY A 157 2.52 -11.05 4.74
C GLY A 157 0.99 -11.18 4.68
N GLY A 158 0.48 -12.25 4.05
CA GLY A 158 -0.96 -12.49 3.84
C GLY A 158 -1.51 -11.86 2.55
N VAL A 159 -0.67 -11.23 1.72
CA VAL A 159 -1.11 -10.62 0.45
C VAL A 159 -1.16 -11.67 -0.66
N THR A 160 -2.36 -12.10 -1.02
CA THR A 160 -2.56 -13.18 -2.01
C THR A 160 -2.73 -12.69 -3.43
N SER A 161 -3.17 -11.43 -3.61
CA SER A 161 -3.44 -10.86 -4.92
C SER A 161 -2.88 -9.45 -5.03
N SER A 162 -2.37 -9.10 -6.21
CA SER A 162 -1.79 -7.79 -6.46
C SER A 162 -2.10 -7.26 -7.86
N LEU A 163 -2.41 -5.96 -7.97
CA LEU A 163 -2.42 -5.26 -9.25
C LEU A 163 -1.01 -4.78 -9.56
N VAL A 164 -0.34 -5.46 -10.48
CA VAL A 164 1.00 -5.07 -10.94
C VAL A 164 0.86 -4.11 -12.11
N LEU A 165 1.42 -2.91 -11.92
CA LEU A 165 1.20 -1.77 -12.79
C LEU A 165 2.51 -1.02 -13.05
N PRO A 166 2.64 -0.34 -14.21
CA PRO A 166 3.78 0.54 -14.47
C PRO A 166 3.95 1.59 -13.37
N GLY A 167 5.11 2.21 -13.28
CA GLY A 167 5.40 3.26 -12.31
C GLY A 167 4.65 4.57 -12.59
N SER A 168 5.20 5.69 -12.12
CA SER A 168 4.58 7.01 -12.20
C SER A 168 5.42 8.01 -13.01
N ALA A 169 6.39 7.52 -13.78
CA ALA A 169 7.18 8.38 -14.62
C ALA A 169 6.38 9.01 -15.76
N ASN A 170 5.41 8.29 -16.33
CA ASN A 170 4.65 8.69 -17.51
C ASN A 170 3.24 9.14 -17.09
N ILE A 171 2.68 10.18 -17.71
CA ILE A 171 1.29 10.59 -17.44
C ILE A 171 0.28 9.52 -17.90
N VAL A 172 0.63 8.74 -18.92
CA VAL A 172 -0.02 7.46 -19.25
C VAL A 172 1.07 6.40 -19.32
N GLY A 173 1.11 5.50 -18.34
CA GLY A 173 2.20 4.55 -18.13
C GLY A 173 2.07 3.20 -18.81
N GLY A 174 0.86 2.80 -19.19
CA GLY A 174 0.59 1.54 -19.86
C GLY A 174 -0.33 0.60 -19.06
N GLU A 175 -0.56 -0.58 -19.61
CA GLU A 175 -1.50 -1.56 -19.08
C GLU A 175 -0.96 -2.31 -17.86
N ALA A 176 -1.86 -2.62 -16.94
CA ALA A 176 -1.60 -3.33 -15.69
C ALA A 176 -2.35 -4.66 -15.64
N TYR A 177 -1.91 -5.57 -14.76
CA TYR A 177 -2.46 -6.93 -14.66
C TYR A 177 -2.61 -7.36 -13.20
N MET A 178 -3.73 -8.00 -12.89
CA MET A 178 -3.95 -8.67 -11.61
C MET A 178 -3.24 -10.02 -11.59
N VAL A 179 -2.46 -10.27 -10.55
CA VAL A 179 -1.76 -11.54 -10.31
C VAL A 179 -2.16 -12.16 -8.98
N LYS A 180 -2.00 -13.48 -8.87
CA LYS A 180 -1.94 -14.17 -7.58
C LYS A 180 -0.49 -14.30 -7.16
N ASN A 181 -0.18 -13.99 -5.90
CA ASN A 181 1.16 -14.07 -5.33
C ASN A 181 1.51 -15.51 -4.96
N LEU A 182 1.34 -16.43 -5.91
CA LEU A 182 1.59 -17.84 -5.76
C LEU A 182 2.95 -18.18 -6.39
N PRO A 183 3.97 -18.51 -5.58
CA PRO A 183 5.27 -18.90 -6.11
C PRO A 183 5.15 -20.17 -6.96
N LEU A 184 5.96 -20.26 -8.03
CA LEU A 184 6.00 -21.44 -8.91
C LEU A 184 4.59 -21.82 -9.39
N SER A 185 3.95 -20.86 -10.03
CA SER A 185 2.53 -20.93 -10.40
C SER A 185 2.20 -22.00 -11.43
N GLY A 186 3.18 -22.46 -12.22
CA GLY A 186 3.01 -23.46 -13.26
C GLY A 186 2.41 -24.78 -12.76
N ALA A 187 1.76 -25.51 -13.67
CA ALA A 187 1.12 -26.78 -13.36
C ALA A 187 2.06 -27.80 -12.69
N ALA A 188 3.35 -27.81 -13.03
CA ALA A 188 4.37 -28.66 -12.44
C ALA A 188 5.32 -27.91 -11.49
N GLY A 189 4.97 -26.68 -11.07
CA GLY A 189 5.81 -25.84 -10.23
C GLY A 189 6.92 -25.11 -11.00
N GLU A 190 6.74 -24.88 -12.29
CA GLU A 190 7.64 -24.10 -13.14
C GLU A 190 7.21 -22.62 -13.24
N PRO A 191 8.14 -21.70 -13.54
CA PRO A 191 7.83 -20.27 -13.56
C PRO A 191 7.15 -19.86 -14.88
N VAL A 192 5.81 -19.80 -14.89
CA VAL A 192 5.00 -19.41 -16.05
C VAL A 192 4.32 -18.06 -15.82
N VAL A 193 4.62 -17.07 -16.66
CA VAL A 193 4.06 -15.69 -16.57
C VAL A 193 2.53 -15.71 -16.63
N GLU A 194 1.97 -16.42 -17.61
CA GLU A 194 0.53 -16.48 -17.85
C GLU A 194 -0.24 -17.10 -16.67
N GLU A 195 0.37 -18.06 -15.97
CA GLU A 195 -0.20 -18.69 -14.77
C GLU A 195 0.00 -17.84 -13.51
N LEU A 196 0.61 -16.65 -13.57
CA LEU A 196 0.53 -15.68 -12.47
C LEU A 196 -0.79 -14.93 -12.49
N LEU A 197 -1.41 -14.77 -13.66
CA LEU A 197 -2.60 -13.92 -13.82
C LEU A 197 -3.77 -14.47 -13.01
N LEU A 198 -4.43 -13.57 -12.26
CA LEU A 198 -5.63 -13.94 -11.50
C LEU A 198 -6.69 -14.58 -12.42
N GLU A 199 -6.86 -14.04 -13.62
CA GLU A 199 -7.81 -14.49 -14.65
C GLU A 199 -7.22 -15.53 -15.64
N TYR A 200 -6.16 -16.25 -15.24
CA TYR A 200 -5.63 -17.38 -16.02
C TYR A 200 -6.73 -18.36 -16.45
N GLY A 201 -6.61 -18.87 -17.68
CA GLY A 201 -7.59 -19.78 -18.29
C GLY A 201 -8.82 -19.09 -18.89
N LEU A 202 -9.05 -17.81 -18.62
CA LEU A 202 -10.08 -17.02 -19.33
C LEU A 202 -9.54 -16.52 -20.67
N PRO A 203 -10.37 -16.49 -21.74
CA PRO A 203 -10.03 -15.82 -22.99
C PRO A 203 -9.64 -14.36 -22.75
N GLU A 204 -8.61 -13.87 -23.45
CA GLU A 204 -8.05 -12.51 -23.25
C GLU A 204 -9.11 -11.41 -23.37
N ASN A 205 -10.07 -11.56 -24.29
CA ASN A 205 -11.17 -10.63 -24.48
C ASN A 205 -12.21 -10.60 -23.35
N ASN A 206 -12.18 -11.56 -22.43
CA ASN A 206 -13.05 -11.64 -21.26
C ASN A 206 -12.35 -11.19 -19.96
N ARG A 207 -11.04 -10.89 -20.03
CA ARG A 207 -10.25 -10.42 -18.88
C ARG A 207 -10.48 -8.95 -18.63
N GLN A 208 -10.40 -8.55 -17.37
CA GLN A 208 -10.42 -7.15 -17.00
C GLN A 208 -9.12 -6.49 -17.46
N ARG A 209 -9.22 -5.34 -18.13
CA ARG A 209 -8.07 -4.52 -18.51
C ARG A 209 -7.90 -3.38 -17.52
N TYR A 210 -6.66 -2.98 -17.27
CA TYR A 210 -6.30 -1.93 -16.33
C TYR A 210 -5.31 -0.97 -16.98
N LEU A 211 -5.41 0.33 -16.68
CA LEU A 211 -4.51 1.36 -17.20
C LEU A 211 -3.92 2.19 -16.07
N LYS A 212 -2.61 2.38 -16.08
CA LYS A 212 -1.91 3.29 -15.19
C LYS A 212 -1.77 4.68 -15.80
N MET A 213 -2.13 5.70 -15.04
CA MET A 213 -1.83 7.11 -15.31
C MET A 213 -1.11 7.76 -14.14
N ALA A 214 -0.51 8.92 -14.35
CA ALA A 214 0.13 9.71 -13.30
C ALA A 214 -0.01 11.22 -13.52
N CYS A 215 0.03 12.00 -12.45
CA CYS A 215 0.07 13.45 -12.49
C CYS A 215 1.17 13.97 -11.52
N GLY A 216 1.22 15.29 -11.30
CA GLY A 216 2.12 15.88 -10.31
C GLY A 216 3.60 15.90 -10.69
N GLU A 217 4.44 15.83 -9.67
CA GLU A 217 5.88 16.05 -9.74
C GLU A 217 6.61 15.00 -10.57
N ASN A 218 6.24 13.72 -10.44
CA ASN A 218 7.00 12.62 -11.04
C ASN A 218 7.10 12.74 -12.57
N PRO A 219 5.99 12.79 -13.34
CA PRO A 219 6.10 12.94 -14.78
C PRO A 219 6.69 14.28 -15.21
N LYS A 220 6.45 15.35 -14.45
CA LYS A 220 7.06 16.67 -14.72
C LYS A 220 8.59 16.61 -14.64
N ARG A 221 9.10 15.97 -13.59
CA ARG A 221 10.54 15.83 -13.33
C ARG A 221 11.23 14.91 -14.34
N VAL A 222 10.58 13.81 -14.74
CA VAL A 222 11.13 12.86 -15.72
C VAL A 222 11.33 13.49 -17.08
N TYR A 223 10.31 14.24 -17.55
CA TYR A 223 10.27 14.73 -18.92
C TYR A 223 10.64 16.22 -19.06
N GLY A 224 10.98 16.89 -17.95
CA GLY A 224 11.26 18.33 -17.94
C GLY A 224 10.05 19.18 -18.33
N ASN A 225 8.83 18.62 -18.27
CA ASN A 225 7.59 19.35 -18.55
C ASN A 225 7.08 20.07 -17.31
N THR A 226 6.07 20.91 -17.47
CA THR A 226 5.25 21.39 -16.35
C THR A 226 3.91 20.65 -16.31
N ARG A 227 3.12 20.82 -15.24
CA ARG A 227 1.73 20.33 -15.17
C ARG A 227 0.92 20.75 -16.41
N LEU A 228 1.14 21.98 -16.89
CA LEU A 228 0.47 22.52 -18.09
C LEU A 228 0.79 21.69 -19.35
N GLY A 229 2.08 21.41 -19.57
CA GLY A 229 2.53 20.66 -20.74
C GLY A 229 2.03 19.23 -20.75
N LEU A 230 2.12 18.53 -19.62
CA LEU A 230 1.63 17.15 -19.49
C LEU A 230 0.12 17.06 -19.68
N THR A 231 -0.63 17.97 -19.06
CA THR A 231 -2.09 18.05 -19.23
C THR A 231 -2.47 18.24 -20.69
N TRP A 232 -1.76 19.12 -21.42
CA TRP A 232 -2.01 19.34 -22.84
C TRP A 232 -1.69 18.10 -23.69
N LEU A 233 -0.58 17.41 -23.41
CA LEU A 233 -0.22 16.16 -24.10
C LEU A 233 -1.27 15.07 -23.89
N LEU A 234 -1.75 14.90 -22.66
CA LEU A 234 -2.83 13.96 -22.35
C LEU A 234 -4.10 14.30 -23.14
N ARG A 235 -4.56 15.56 -23.08
CA ARG A 235 -5.75 16.01 -23.82
C ARG A 235 -5.60 15.76 -25.32
N LYS A 236 -4.43 16.10 -25.89
CA LYS A 236 -4.16 15.90 -27.32
C LYS A 236 -4.27 14.42 -27.69
N GLN A 237 -3.68 13.52 -26.91
CA GLN A 237 -3.73 12.09 -27.22
C GLN A 237 -5.14 11.50 -27.11
N LEU A 238 -5.92 11.96 -26.12
CA LEU A 238 -7.32 11.57 -25.96
C LEU A 238 -8.19 12.07 -27.12
N GLU A 239 -7.91 13.26 -27.66
CA GLU A 239 -8.56 13.77 -28.88
C GLU A 239 -8.27 12.86 -30.09
N GLU A 240 -7.00 12.49 -30.30
CA GLU A 240 -6.61 11.58 -31.40
C GLU A 240 -7.29 10.21 -31.27
N ALA A 241 -7.43 9.70 -30.03
CA ALA A 241 -8.16 8.47 -29.76
C ALA A 241 -9.68 8.62 -30.00
N ARG A 242 -10.28 9.76 -29.64
CA ARG A 242 -11.70 10.06 -29.91
C ARG A 242 -11.98 10.09 -31.40
N ASP A 243 -11.15 10.77 -32.18
CA ASP A 243 -11.25 10.83 -33.64
C ASP A 243 -11.15 9.44 -34.27
N LEU A 244 -10.28 8.57 -33.74
CA LEU A 244 -10.19 7.18 -34.19
C LEU A 244 -11.45 6.37 -33.80
N HIS A 245 -11.93 6.54 -32.56
CA HIS A 245 -13.14 5.90 -32.07
C HIS A 245 -14.38 6.25 -32.93
N GLU A 246 -14.53 7.52 -33.30
CA GLU A 246 -15.62 7.98 -34.17
C GLU A 246 -15.54 7.39 -35.57
N ARG A 247 -14.34 7.36 -36.17
CA ARG A 247 -14.11 6.71 -37.48
C ARG A 247 -14.38 5.21 -37.44
N GLN A 248 -13.99 4.53 -36.36
CA GLN A 248 -14.30 3.10 -36.17
C GLN A 248 -15.82 2.88 -36.07
N SER A 249 -16.51 3.70 -35.29
CA SER A 249 -17.96 3.63 -35.11
C SER A 249 -18.72 3.87 -36.42
N ALA A 250 -18.29 4.88 -37.19
CA ALA A 250 -18.86 5.18 -38.51
C ALA A 250 -18.66 4.02 -39.50
N TRP A 251 -17.46 3.41 -39.53
CA TRP A 251 -17.17 2.24 -40.35
C TRP A 251 -18.03 1.04 -39.94
N CYS A 252 -18.12 0.75 -38.63
CA CYS A 252 -18.90 -0.37 -38.10
C CYS A 252 -20.39 -0.27 -38.44
N ARG A 253 -20.98 0.92 -38.31
CA ARG A 253 -22.40 1.15 -38.64
C ARG A 253 -22.72 0.75 -40.08
N VAL A 254 -21.93 1.23 -41.03
CA VAL A 254 -22.13 0.92 -42.46
C VAL A 254 -21.80 -0.54 -42.77
N ALA A 255 -20.80 -1.12 -42.08
CA ALA A 255 -20.45 -2.53 -42.25
C ALA A 255 -21.58 -3.46 -41.80
N PHE A 256 -22.25 -3.18 -40.68
CA PHE A 256 -23.42 -3.96 -40.25
C PHE A 256 -24.56 -3.90 -41.28
N ASP A 257 -24.87 -2.73 -41.82
CA ASP A 257 -25.88 -2.58 -42.89
C ASP A 257 -25.54 -3.47 -44.11
N VAL A 258 -24.26 -3.52 -44.50
CA VAL A 258 -23.79 -4.36 -45.61
C VAL A 258 -23.87 -5.85 -45.26
N GLU A 259 -23.61 -6.23 -44.01
CA GLU A 259 -23.65 -7.63 -43.58
C GLU A 259 -25.08 -8.21 -43.57
N GLU A 260 -26.06 -7.40 -43.19
CA GLU A 260 -27.48 -7.74 -43.14
C GLU A 260 -28.10 -7.92 -44.54
N THR A 261 -27.45 -7.43 -45.60
CA THR A 261 -27.93 -7.65 -46.98
C THR A 261 -27.76 -9.10 -47.45
N SER A 262 -28.88 -9.78 -47.71
CA SER A 262 -28.90 -11.19 -48.15
C SER A 262 -28.58 -11.39 -49.64
N PHE A 263 -29.01 -10.46 -50.51
CA PHE A 263 -28.80 -10.58 -51.96
C PHE A 263 -27.46 -9.94 -52.38
N ALA A 264 -26.68 -10.62 -53.23
CA ALA A 264 -25.42 -10.11 -53.77
C ALA A 264 -24.39 -9.63 -52.71
N LYS A 265 -24.41 -10.18 -51.49
CA LYS A 265 -23.52 -9.81 -50.36
C LYS A 265 -22.06 -9.64 -50.75
N THR A 266 -21.51 -10.58 -51.54
CA THR A 266 -20.13 -10.51 -52.04
C THR A 266 -19.86 -9.26 -52.89
N HIS A 267 -20.83 -8.81 -53.71
CA HIS A 267 -20.70 -7.60 -54.51
C HIS A 267 -20.79 -6.33 -53.64
N HIS A 268 -21.71 -6.32 -52.68
CA HIS A 268 -21.85 -5.21 -51.72
C HIS A 268 -20.60 -5.06 -50.84
N VAL A 269 -20.06 -6.15 -50.30
CA VAL A 269 -18.80 -6.15 -49.54
C VAL A 269 -17.63 -5.63 -50.37
N LYS A 270 -17.49 -6.08 -51.63
CA LYS A 270 -16.43 -5.58 -52.52
C LYS A 270 -16.57 -4.07 -52.78
N THR A 271 -17.79 -3.59 -53.02
CA THR A 271 -18.06 -2.16 -53.24
C THR A 271 -17.81 -1.35 -51.98
N PHE A 272 -18.21 -1.87 -50.82
CA PHE A 272 -17.97 -1.25 -49.52
C PHE A 272 -16.47 -1.08 -49.24
N ILE A 273 -15.68 -2.14 -49.34
CA ILE A 273 -14.22 -2.08 -49.12
C ILE A 273 -13.54 -1.18 -50.13
N ARG A 274 -14.02 -1.11 -51.39
CA ARG A 274 -13.50 -0.17 -52.38
C ARG A 274 -13.76 1.30 -51.99
N ASN A 275 -14.92 1.59 -51.40
CA ASN A 275 -15.34 2.96 -51.08
C ASN A 275 -14.86 3.43 -49.69
N HIS A 276 -14.82 2.52 -48.70
CA HIS A 276 -14.54 2.85 -47.29
C HIS A 276 -13.21 2.26 -46.78
N GLY A 277 -12.57 1.37 -47.54
CA GLY A 277 -11.33 0.71 -47.12
C GLY A 277 -11.52 -0.29 -45.98
N LYS A 278 -10.39 -0.72 -45.40
CA LYS A 278 -10.37 -1.52 -44.16
C LYS A 278 -10.82 -0.68 -42.97
N ARG A 279 -11.28 -1.33 -41.89
CA ARG A 279 -11.60 -0.64 -40.63
C ARG A 279 -10.38 0.20 -40.18
N PRO A 280 -10.58 1.47 -39.79
CA PRO A 280 -9.48 2.31 -39.33
C PRO A 280 -8.98 1.80 -37.98
N ASP A 281 -7.76 1.27 -37.97
CA ASP A 281 -7.10 0.73 -36.79
C ASP A 281 -5.76 1.45 -36.57
N SER A 282 -5.39 1.61 -35.31
CA SER A 282 -4.06 2.07 -34.90
C SER A 282 -3.59 1.19 -33.75
N PHE A 283 -2.36 0.69 -33.86
CA PHE A 283 -1.72 -0.10 -32.81
C PHE A 283 -1.44 0.77 -31.58
N GLU A 284 -0.93 1.99 -31.78
CA GLU A 284 -0.55 2.90 -30.68
C GLU A 284 -1.75 3.47 -29.91
N LEU A 285 -2.90 3.63 -30.58
CA LEU A 285 -4.11 4.22 -29.98
C LEU A 285 -5.13 3.18 -29.47
N GLU A 286 -4.88 1.87 -29.64
CA GLU A 286 -5.88 0.84 -29.30
C GLU A 286 -6.34 0.95 -27.83
N THR A 287 -5.39 1.01 -26.90
CA THR A 287 -5.68 1.13 -25.46
C THR A 287 -6.41 2.43 -25.12
N LEU A 288 -6.09 3.55 -25.78
CA LEU A 288 -6.80 4.82 -25.55
C LEU A 288 -8.20 4.85 -26.17
N VAL A 289 -8.42 4.13 -27.28
CA VAL A 289 -9.77 3.92 -27.81
C VAL A 289 -10.58 3.04 -26.85
N ALA A 290 -9.97 1.98 -26.30
CA ALA A 290 -10.60 1.15 -25.27
C ALA A 290 -10.94 1.96 -24.00
N LEU A 291 -10.08 2.92 -23.63
CA LEU A 291 -10.32 3.85 -22.54
C LEU A 291 -11.58 4.70 -22.76
N ILE A 292 -11.71 5.30 -23.94
CA ILE A 292 -12.88 6.12 -24.32
C ILE A 292 -14.17 5.29 -24.33
N ARG A 293 -14.07 3.99 -24.64
CA ARG A 293 -15.21 3.06 -24.58
C ARG A 293 -15.58 2.63 -23.15
N GLY A 294 -14.78 2.97 -22.14
CA GLY A 294 -14.98 2.50 -20.77
C GLY A 294 -14.60 1.04 -20.55
N GLU A 295 -13.69 0.48 -21.36
CA GLU A 295 -13.22 -0.91 -21.25
C GLU A 295 -12.06 -1.09 -20.25
N LEU A 296 -11.56 0.00 -19.64
CA LEU A 296 -10.38 -0.01 -18.77
C LEU A 296 -10.71 0.43 -17.35
N ASN A 297 -10.17 -0.31 -16.38
CA ASN A 297 -10.09 0.12 -14.99
C ASN A 297 -8.89 1.07 -14.82
N VAL A 298 -9.17 2.36 -14.65
CA VAL A 298 -8.14 3.42 -14.68
C VAL A 298 -7.66 3.76 -13.27
N ASN A 299 -6.35 3.64 -13.07
CA ASN A 299 -5.67 3.83 -11.80
C ASN A 299 -4.67 4.99 -11.92
N VAL A 300 -4.88 6.07 -11.17
CA VAL A 300 -4.15 7.33 -11.37
C VAL A 300 -3.27 7.68 -10.16
N HIS A 301 -1.96 7.76 -10.35
CA HIS A 301 -1.02 8.30 -9.36
C HIS A 301 -1.14 9.82 -9.24
N CYS A 302 -1.56 10.33 -8.09
CA CYS A 302 -1.69 11.77 -7.80
C CYS A 302 -1.58 12.03 -6.29
N TYR A 303 -1.22 13.25 -5.87
CA TYR A 303 -1.14 13.59 -4.45
C TYR A 303 -1.91 14.83 -4.04
N GLU A 304 -1.81 15.92 -4.81
CA GLU A 304 -2.34 17.24 -4.44
C GLU A 304 -3.76 17.49 -4.97
N PRO A 305 -4.55 18.37 -4.31
CA PRO A 305 -5.90 18.72 -4.72
C PRO A 305 -6.05 19.15 -6.19
N GLU A 306 -5.23 20.10 -6.65
CA GLU A 306 -5.28 20.64 -8.00
C GLU A 306 -4.98 19.59 -9.08
N ASP A 307 -4.18 18.60 -8.74
CA ASP A 307 -3.78 17.50 -9.60
C ASP A 307 -4.96 16.53 -9.80
N PHE A 308 -5.73 16.23 -8.74
CA PHE A 308 -6.96 15.44 -8.86
C PHE A 308 -8.01 16.16 -9.68
N GLU A 309 -8.29 17.42 -9.34
CA GLU A 309 -9.30 18.23 -10.04
C GLU A 309 -8.96 18.34 -11.53
N ARG A 310 -7.67 18.56 -11.85
CA ARG A 310 -7.28 18.70 -13.23
C ARG A 310 -7.37 17.39 -14.00
N MET A 311 -6.93 16.28 -13.41
CA MET A 311 -7.06 14.97 -14.03
C MET A 311 -8.54 14.61 -14.27
N LEU A 312 -9.40 14.80 -13.26
CA LEU A 312 -10.85 14.57 -13.40
C LEU A 312 -11.46 15.43 -14.49
N SER A 313 -11.10 16.72 -14.53
CA SER A 313 -11.57 17.65 -15.57
C SER A 313 -11.20 17.16 -16.96
N VAL A 314 -9.95 16.76 -17.21
CA VAL A 314 -9.52 16.28 -18.53
C VAL A 314 -10.19 14.96 -18.89
N LEU A 315 -10.21 13.98 -17.98
CA LEU A 315 -10.83 12.68 -18.28
C LEU A 315 -12.33 12.80 -18.56
N HIS A 316 -13.02 13.68 -17.84
CA HIS A 316 -14.45 13.94 -18.04
C HIS A 316 -14.76 14.58 -19.41
N GLU A 317 -13.85 15.40 -19.98
CA GLU A 317 -13.98 15.93 -21.36
C GLU A 317 -14.13 14.80 -22.40
N PHE A 318 -13.66 13.60 -22.09
CA PHE A 318 -13.69 12.42 -22.96
C PHE A 318 -14.59 11.28 -22.43
N GLY A 319 -15.42 11.54 -21.42
CA GLY A 319 -16.32 10.53 -20.83
C GLY A 319 -15.60 9.42 -20.05
N VAL A 320 -14.35 9.65 -19.64
CA VAL A 320 -13.54 8.70 -18.89
C VAL A 320 -13.70 8.94 -17.39
N HIS A 321 -13.95 7.88 -16.63
CA HIS A 321 -14.07 7.92 -15.17
C HIS A 321 -12.96 7.10 -14.53
N PRO A 322 -12.06 7.71 -13.73
CA PRO A 322 -11.06 6.94 -13.02
C PRO A 322 -11.69 6.09 -11.92
N GLN A 323 -11.14 4.90 -11.72
CA GLN A 323 -11.62 3.98 -10.69
C GLN A 323 -10.95 4.24 -9.34
N ALA A 324 -9.68 4.66 -9.37
CA ALA A 324 -8.93 4.99 -8.16
C ALA A 324 -7.88 6.07 -8.36
N PHE A 325 -7.68 6.89 -7.32
CA PHE A 325 -6.49 7.72 -7.14
C PHE A 325 -5.52 7.06 -6.17
N HIS A 326 -4.25 6.96 -6.57
CA HIS A 326 -3.17 6.26 -5.89
C HIS A 326 -2.25 7.25 -5.21
N HIS A 327 -1.80 6.89 -4.01
CA HIS A 327 -1.11 7.71 -3.00
C HIS A 327 -2.03 8.74 -2.36
N ALA A 328 -2.47 9.71 -3.15
CA ALA A 328 -3.58 10.58 -2.85
C ALA A 328 -3.55 11.16 -1.41
N LEU A 329 -2.36 11.57 -0.95
CA LEU A 329 -2.12 11.88 0.47
C LEU A 329 -2.85 13.14 0.93
N GLU A 330 -3.24 14.02 0.02
CA GLU A 330 -4.02 15.23 0.33
C GLU A 330 -5.49 15.12 -0.06
N ALA A 331 -5.93 13.93 -0.46
CA ALA A 331 -7.32 13.70 -0.86
C ALA A 331 -8.34 14.03 0.24
N TRP A 332 -7.95 13.89 1.50
CA TRP A 332 -8.80 14.23 2.65
C TRP A 332 -9.28 15.69 2.69
N GLN A 333 -8.69 16.58 1.87
CA GLN A 333 -9.09 17.98 1.73
C GLN A 333 -10.24 18.19 0.73
N LEU A 334 -10.56 17.19 -0.10
CA LEU A 334 -11.55 17.28 -1.16
C LEU A 334 -12.82 16.47 -0.85
N THR A 335 -13.92 16.86 -1.50
CA THR A 335 -15.12 16.05 -1.59
C THR A 335 -15.13 15.29 -2.91
N TYR A 336 -15.20 13.95 -2.85
CA TYR A 336 -15.21 13.10 -4.04
C TYR A 336 -16.59 12.56 -4.33
N SER A 337 -16.80 12.16 -5.59
CA SER A 337 -17.91 11.26 -5.90
C SER A 337 -17.71 9.94 -5.18
N ARG A 338 -18.80 9.33 -4.70
CA ARG A 338 -18.77 8.07 -3.94
C ARG A 338 -18.23 6.85 -4.71
N ASN A 339 -17.99 7.00 -6.02
CA ASN A 339 -17.56 5.91 -6.91
C ASN A 339 -16.05 5.80 -7.12
N ILE A 340 -15.26 6.77 -6.65
CA ILE A 340 -13.80 6.73 -6.77
C ILE A 340 -13.19 6.20 -5.47
N THR A 341 -12.29 5.22 -5.58
CA THR A 341 -11.51 4.73 -4.44
C THR A 341 -10.28 5.59 -4.23
N ILE A 342 -9.98 5.94 -2.99
CA ILE A 342 -8.72 6.57 -2.60
C ILE A 342 -7.77 5.49 -2.06
N ALA A 343 -6.81 5.08 -2.88
CA ALA A 343 -5.77 4.15 -2.49
C ALA A 343 -4.60 4.93 -1.89
N THR A 344 -4.49 4.98 -0.55
CA THR A 344 -3.57 5.87 0.18
C THR A 344 -2.56 5.13 1.07
N PHE A 345 -1.78 5.89 1.83
CA PHE A 345 -0.97 5.41 2.95
C PHE A 345 -1.49 6.07 4.24
N ALA A 346 -1.36 5.37 5.35
CA ALA A 346 -1.69 5.90 6.68
C ALA A 346 -0.55 6.79 7.22
N GLU A 347 0.71 6.48 6.91
CA GLU A 347 1.89 7.10 7.52
C GLU A 347 3.00 7.57 6.57
N ASN A 348 3.11 7.01 5.36
CA ASN A 348 4.21 7.21 4.44
C ASN A 348 4.00 8.53 3.71
N ALA A 349 4.73 9.54 4.18
CA ALA A 349 4.49 10.94 3.86
C ALA A 349 5.78 11.77 4.02
N LEU A 350 5.70 13.06 3.72
CA LEU A 350 6.77 14.06 3.90
C LEU A 350 8.01 13.87 3.01
N PHE A 351 8.05 12.84 2.17
CA PHE A 351 9.21 12.52 1.33
C PHE A 351 9.31 13.36 0.04
N LYS A 352 8.22 14.00 -0.39
CA LYS A 352 8.11 14.92 -1.54
C LYS A 352 7.30 16.15 -1.15
N ALA A 353 7.42 17.25 -1.90
CA ALA A 353 6.60 18.43 -1.66
C ALA A 353 5.11 18.11 -1.83
N GLU A 354 4.73 17.39 -2.88
CA GLU A 354 3.35 16.92 -3.11
C GLU A 354 2.89 15.87 -2.08
N ALA A 355 3.79 15.31 -1.26
CA ALA A 355 3.45 14.37 -0.18
C ALA A 355 3.46 15.02 1.21
N TYR A 356 3.60 16.36 1.30
CA TYR A 356 3.87 17.06 2.54
C TYR A 356 2.60 17.39 3.35
N GLY A 357 1.42 17.52 2.70
CA GLY A 357 0.11 17.71 3.35
C GLY A 357 -0.62 16.43 3.76
N ALA A 358 0.09 15.30 3.88
CA ALA A 358 -0.50 14.07 4.38
C ALA A 358 -1.05 14.23 5.81
N ASN A 359 -2.14 13.53 6.11
CA ASN A 359 -2.80 13.55 7.41
C ASN A 359 -2.99 12.13 7.94
N LEU A 360 -2.58 11.89 9.19
CA LEU A 360 -2.75 10.62 9.91
C LEU A 360 -4.20 10.15 10.01
N ARG A 361 -5.12 11.11 10.09
CA ARG A 361 -6.56 10.86 10.11
C ARG A 361 -7.18 10.88 8.71
N GLY A 362 -6.37 11.02 7.65
CA GLY A 362 -6.85 11.07 6.26
C GLY A 362 -7.80 9.92 5.91
N PRO A 363 -7.44 8.65 6.16
CA PRO A 363 -8.34 7.51 5.96
C PRO A 363 -9.68 7.65 6.70
N LYS A 364 -9.65 8.07 7.97
CA LYS A 364 -10.88 8.31 8.76
C LYS A 364 -11.73 9.43 8.16
N ILE A 365 -11.12 10.57 7.84
CA ILE A 365 -11.82 11.73 7.29
C ILE A 365 -12.52 11.35 5.98
N LEU A 366 -11.86 10.58 5.13
CA LEU A 366 -12.43 10.08 3.88
C LEU A 366 -13.61 9.13 4.12
N ASP A 367 -13.48 8.15 5.02
CA ASP A 367 -14.58 7.21 5.35
C ASP A 367 -15.77 7.92 6.01
N ASP A 368 -15.54 8.90 6.89
CA ASP A 368 -16.59 9.73 7.51
C ASP A 368 -17.43 10.49 6.45
N HIS A 369 -16.86 10.74 5.27
CA HIS A 369 -17.55 11.36 4.11
C HIS A 369 -18.07 10.33 3.09
N GLY A 370 -17.97 9.03 3.39
CA GLY A 370 -18.45 7.94 2.54
C GLY A 370 -17.55 7.66 1.32
N VAL A 371 -16.29 8.08 1.35
CA VAL A 371 -15.30 7.77 0.31
C VAL A 371 -14.66 6.42 0.63
N LYS A 372 -14.57 5.53 -0.37
CA LYS A 372 -13.92 4.24 -0.21
C LYS A 372 -12.40 4.42 -0.07
N VAL A 373 -11.82 3.89 0.99
CA VAL A 373 -10.37 3.95 1.25
C VAL A 373 -9.75 2.57 1.09
N ALA A 374 -8.72 2.48 0.26
CA ALA A 374 -7.84 1.31 0.21
C ALA A 374 -6.45 1.69 0.75
N LEU A 375 -5.82 0.77 1.47
CA LEU A 375 -4.47 0.94 2.00
C LEU A 375 -3.54 0.00 1.23
N LYS A 376 -2.53 0.58 0.59
CA LYS A 376 -1.62 -0.14 -0.30
C LYS A 376 -0.29 -0.43 0.39
N SER A 377 0.46 -1.38 -0.15
CA SER A 377 1.82 -1.66 0.30
C SER A 377 2.82 -0.59 -0.12
N VAL A 378 3.88 -0.42 0.67
CA VAL A 378 4.99 0.46 0.32
C VAL A 378 6.06 -0.41 -0.33
N LEU A 379 6.19 -0.34 -1.65
CA LEU A 379 7.51 -0.62 -2.22
C LEU A 379 8.36 0.62 -1.94
N PRO A 380 9.61 0.46 -1.45
CA PRO A 380 10.44 1.59 -1.04
C PRO A 380 10.50 2.58 -2.20
N ASN A 381 10.28 3.86 -1.85
CA ASN A 381 10.21 4.96 -2.79
C ASN A 381 11.39 4.87 -3.77
N VAL A 382 11.13 4.41 -4.99
CA VAL A 382 12.00 4.70 -6.12
C VAL A 382 11.70 6.13 -6.51
N SER A 383 12.17 7.07 -5.69
CA SER A 383 12.44 8.41 -6.16
C SER A 383 13.32 8.21 -7.39
N ILE A 384 12.91 8.77 -8.51
CA ILE A 384 13.52 8.55 -9.83
C ILE A 384 15.01 9.02 -9.90
N GLY A 385 15.57 9.56 -8.80
CA GLY A 385 17.00 9.83 -8.60
C GLY A 385 17.67 9.05 -7.45
N GLU A 386 16.99 8.11 -6.79
CA GLU A 386 17.51 7.31 -5.67
C GLU A 386 17.58 5.80 -6.00
N VAL A 387 17.66 5.46 -7.29
CA VAL A 387 17.93 4.09 -7.76
C VAL A 387 19.32 3.61 -7.30
N GLU A 388 20.19 4.50 -6.80
CA GLU A 388 21.59 4.20 -6.47
C GLU A 388 21.88 4.09 -4.96
N ARG A 389 20.90 4.27 -4.06
CA ARG A 389 21.17 4.33 -2.60
C ARG A 389 20.35 3.37 -1.75
N GLY A 390 20.63 2.08 -1.91
CA GLY A 390 20.93 1.12 -0.84
C GLY A 390 19.98 0.86 0.35
N ASN A 391 18.90 1.62 0.56
CA ASN A 391 17.92 1.33 1.62
C ASN A 391 16.69 0.68 1.01
N HIS A 392 16.82 -0.62 0.74
CA HIS A 392 15.74 -1.47 0.23
C HIS A 392 14.95 -2.07 1.40
N ASP A 393 14.09 -1.29 2.04
CA ASP A 393 13.08 -1.86 2.93
C ASP A 393 11.97 -2.46 2.07
N PHE A 394 12.06 -3.77 1.84
CA PHE A 394 11.02 -4.58 1.23
C PHE A 394 9.83 -4.67 2.17
N ASP A 395 9.04 -3.61 2.24
CA ASP A 395 7.82 -3.58 3.03
C ASP A 395 6.57 -3.69 2.14
N SER A 396 6.65 -4.59 1.16
CA SER A 396 5.50 -5.01 0.36
C SER A 396 4.44 -5.75 1.22
N ASN A 397 4.75 -6.03 2.49
CA ASN A 397 3.86 -6.59 3.52
C ASN A 397 3.21 -5.50 4.40
N ASN A 398 3.47 -4.22 4.15
CA ASN A 398 3.04 -3.14 5.02
C ASN A 398 1.53 -2.85 4.94
N SER A 399 0.79 -3.24 3.90
CA SER A 399 -0.64 -2.85 3.80
C SER A 399 -1.45 -3.16 5.08
N ARG A 400 -1.16 -4.29 5.74
CA ARG A 400 -1.71 -4.64 7.07
C ARG A 400 -1.26 -3.68 8.18
N TYR A 401 0.00 -3.28 8.21
CA TYR A 401 0.50 -2.24 9.12
C TYR A 401 -0.15 -0.88 8.85
N GLN A 402 -0.36 -0.49 7.59
CA GLN A 402 -1.13 0.72 7.24
C GLN A 402 -2.54 0.67 7.83
N ALA A 403 -3.20 -0.51 7.77
CA ALA A 403 -4.52 -0.72 8.35
C ALA A 403 -4.49 -0.56 9.88
N ALA A 404 -3.49 -1.15 10.55
CA ALA A 404 -3.28 -1.00 11.99
C ALA A 404 -3.05 0.48 12.40
N VAL A 405 -2.25 1.21 11.63
CA VAL A 405 -2.02 2.66 11.85
C VAL A 405 -3.32 3.43 11.64
N SER A 406 -4.06 3.17 10.56
CA SER A 406 -5.34 3.85 10.29
C SER A 406 -6.35 3.62 11.40
N HIS A 407 -6.43 2.38 11.91
CA HIS A 407 -7.25 2.04 13.06
C HIS A 407 -6.84 2.83 14.30
N SER A 408 -5.52 2.88 14.56
CA SER A 408 -4.96 3.67 15.66
C SER A 408 -5.31 5.16 15.57
N PHE A 409 -5.58 5.70 14.38
CA PHE A 409 -6.01 7.08 14.16
C PHE A 409 -7.52 7.25 13.90
N GLY A 410 -8.31 6.23 14.21
CA GLY A 410 -9.76 6.31 14.38
C GLY A 410 -10.61 5.73 13.25
N LEU A 411 -10.01 5.08 12.24
CA LEU A 411 -10.77 4.24 11.31
C LEU A 411 -11.31 3.01 12.08
N SER A 412 -12.54 2.57 11.84
CA SER A 412 -13.07 1.40 12.57
C SER A 412 -12.31 0.11 12.21
N GLU A 413 -12.41 -0.91 13.05
CA GLU A 413 -11.78 -2.23 12.84
C GLU A 413 -12.18 -2.81 11.47
N ASP A 414 -13.48 -2.99 11.25
CA ASP A 414 -14.02 -3.53 10.00
C ASP A 414 -13.54 -2.72 8.78
N LYS A 415 -13.56 -1.39 8.87
CA LYS A 415 -13.10 -0.52 7.77
C LYS A 415 -11.62 -0.63 7.50
N SER A 416 -10.81 -0.83 8.54
CA SER A 416 -9.37 -1.02 8.42
C SER A 416 -9.05 -2.36 7.74
N LEU A 417 -9.77 -3.43 8.07
CA LEU A 417 -9.64 -4.73 7.41
C LEU A 417 -10.19 -4.71 5.97
N GLN A 418 -11.34 -4.06 5.74
CA GLN A 418 -11.90 -3.84 4.40
C GLN A 418 -10.92 -3.09 3.49
N ALA A 419 -10.18 -2.12 4.02
CA ALA A 419 -9.23 -1.29 3.25
C ALA A 419 -8.06 -2.08 2.64
N VAL A 420 -7.82 -3.31 3.10
CA VAL A 420 -6.78 -4.23 2.59
C VAL A 420 -7.34 -5.53 2.02
N THR A 421 -8.67 -5.68 1.95
CA THR A 421 -9.35 -6.90 1.45
C THR A 421 -10.42 -6.55 0.40
N SER A 422 -11.65 -6.28 0.84
CA SER A 422 -12.82 -6.13 -0.02
C SER A 422 -12.85 -4.82 -0.80
N ILE A 423 -12.42 -3.70 -0.20
CA ILE A 423 -12.39 -2.40 -0.91
C ILE A 423 -11.42 -2.43 -2.10
N PRO A 424 -10.14 -2.86 -1.95
CA PRO A 424 -9.27 -3.00 -3.10
C PRO A 424 -9.80 -4.01 -4.12
N ALA A 425 -10.37 -5.15 -3.69
CA ALA A 425 -10.99 -6.13 -4.60
C ALA A 425 -12.14 -5.53 -5.44
N GLN A 426 -13.03 -4.74 -4.82
CA GLN A 426 -14.09 -4.01 -5.52
C GLN A 426 -13.53 -2.96 -6.47
N SER A 427 -12.51 -2.22 -6.03
CA SER A 427 -11.89 -1.17 -6.84
C SER A 427 -11.28 -1.75 -8.11
N VAL A 428 -10.61 -2.90 -8.03
CA VAL A 428 -10.07 -3.60 -9.21
C VAL A 428 -11.12 -4.45 -9.94
N GLN A 429 -12.39 -4.42 -9.53
CA GLN A 429 -13.51 -5.16 -10.14
C GLN A 429 -13.30 -6.69 -10.16
N GLN A 430 -12.67 -7.22 -9.11
CA GLN A 430 -12.43 -8.66 -8.89
C GLN A 430 -13.08 -9.18 -7.60
N ASP A 431 -13.99 -8.41 -7.01
CA ASP A 431 -14.76 -8.73 -5.80
C ASP A 431 -15.72 -9.91 -5.96
N HIS A 432 -15.94 -10.41 -7.18
CA HIS A 432 -16.67 -11.66 -7.44
C HIS A 432 -15.80 -12.92 -7.24
N ARG A 433 -14.50 -12.76 -6.90
CA ARG A 433 -13.55 -13.86 -6.71
C ARG A 433 -12.70 -13.75 -5.46
N ILE A 434 -12.26 -12.54 -5.10
CA ILE A 434 -11.30 -12.29 -4.02
C ILE A 434 -11.80 -11.20 -3.07
N GLY A 435 -11.14 -11.04 -1.92
CA GLY A 435 -11.46 -10.03 -0.91
C GLY A 435 -12.60 -10.40 0.04
N TYR A 436 -13.15 -11.61 -0.06
CA TYR A 436 -14.22 -12.12 0.79
C TYR A 436 -14.06 -13.62 1.07
N VAL A 437 -14.57 -14.06 2.22
CA VAL A 437 -14.72 -15.48 2.57
C VAL A 437 -16.18 -15.89 2.35
N ARG A 438 -16.51 -16.34 1.13
CA ARG A 438 -17.88 -16.66 0.70
C ARG A 438 -17.93 -17.86 -0.25
N PRO A 439 -19.02 -18.65 -0.25
CA PRO A 439 -19.22 -19.70 -1.25
C PRO A 439 -19.05 -19.19 -2.69
N GLY A 440 -18.32 -19.94 -3.52
CA GLY A 440 -18.00 -19.60 -4.90
C GLY A 440 -16.74 -18.74 -5.10
N TYR A 441 -16.13 -18.22 -4.03
CA TYR A 441 -14.93 -17.37 -4.09
C TYR A 441 -13.66 -18.21 -4.14
N ASP A 442 -12.55 -17.64 -4.60
CA ASP A 442 -11.25 -18.31 -4.55
C ASP A 442 -10.90 -18.61 -3.09
N ALA A 443 -10.33 -19.78 -2.82
CA ALA A 443 -9.86 -20.16 -1.48
C ALA A 443 -8.54 -19.44 -1.13
N ASP A 444 -8.63 -18.12 -1.05
CA ASP A 444 -7.57 -17.21 -0.64
C ASP A 444 -7.81 -16.81 0.82
N LEU A 445 -7.08 -17.43 1.75
CA LEU A 445 -7.33 -17.32 3.19
C LEU A 445 -6.02 -17.10 3.94
N VAL A 446 -6.07 -16.31 5.02
CA VAL A 446 -4.91 -16.09 5.90
C VAL A 446 -5.30 -16.47 7.33
N ILE A 447 -4.52 -17.35 7.94
CA ILE A 447 -4.65 -17.72 9.35
C ILE A 447 -3.62 -16.90 10.13
N TRP A 448 -4.06 -16.16 11.14
CA TRP A 448 -3.20 -15.27 11.92
C TRP A 448 -2.88 -15.83 13.31
N ASP A 449 -1.70 -15.50 13.84
CA ASP A 449 -1.31 -15.83 15.22
C ASP A 449 -2.07 -14.99 16.27
N ASP A 450 -2.41 -13.75 15.93
CA ASP A 450 -3.09 -12.74 16.73
C ASP A 450 -4.06 -11.91 15.86
N HIS A 451 -4.72 -10.89 16.41
CA HIS A 451 -5.61 -10.01 15.65
C HIS A 451 -4.85 -9.35 14.47
N PRO A 452 -5.40 -9.31 13.24
CA PRO A 452 -4.69 -8.79 12.06
C PRO A 452 -4.37 -7.29 12.10
N LEU A 453 -4.86 -6.54 13.09
CA LEU A 453 -4.47 -5.13 13.32
C LEU A 453 -3.43 -4.97 14.44
N GLN A 454 -3.12 -6.03 15.20
CA GLN A 454 -2.14 -5.99 16.28
C GLN A 454 -0.72 -5.84 15.72
N VAL A 455 0.06 -4.84 16.15
CA VAL A 455 1.44 -4.66 15.65
C VAL A 455 2.27 -5.91 15.92
N GLY A 456 2.85 -6.47 14.86
CA GLY A 456 3.66 -7.70 14.94
C GLY A 456 2.90 -9.00 14.69
N ALA A 457 1.58 -9.00 14.49
CA ALA A 457 0.86 -10.23 14.13
C ALA A 457 1.35 -10.76 12.78
N THR A 458 1.51 -12.07 12.69
CA THR A 458 2.08 -12.79 11.55
C THR A 458 1.13 -13.87 11.03
N PRO A 459 1.09 -14.10 9.70
CA PRO A 459 0.41 -15.26 9.16
C PRO A 459 1.04 -16.57 9.62
N LEU A 460 0.23 -17.46 10.21
CA LEU A 460 0.60 -18.85 10.50
C LEU A 460 0.58 -19.70 9.22
N GLU A 461 -0.39 -19.45 8.34
CA GLU A 461 -0.47 -20.05 7.00
C GLU A 461 -1.25 -19.13 6.06
N VAL A 462 -0.93 -19.23 4.77
CA VAL A 462 -1.59 -18.50 3.69
C VAL A 462 -2.00 -19.50 2.62
N PHE A 463 -3.29 -19.53 2.33
CA PHE A 463 -3.85 -20.29 1.22
C PHE A 463 -4.06 -19.36 0.02
N ILE A 464 -3.61 -19.78 -1.16
CA ILE A 464 -3.91 -19.12 -2.44
C ILE A 464 -4.44 -20.18 -3.39
N ASP A 465 -5.63 -19.98 -3.96
CA ASP A 465 -6.32 -21.02 -4.73
C ASP A 465 -6.42 -22.36 -3.95
N GLY A 466 -6.52 -22.29 -2.61
CA GLY A 466 -6.53 -23.44 -1.70
C GLY A 466 -5.19 -24.15 -1.53
N ARG A 467 -4.09 -23.66 -2.12
CA ARG A 467 -2.73 -24.18 -1.93
C ARG A 467 -2.07 -23.46 -0.75
N ALA A 468 -1.54 -24.23 0.21
CA ALA A 468 -0.72 -23.69 1.29
C ALA A 468 0.60 -23.14 0.72
N VAL A 469 0.99 -21.92 1.11
CA VAL A 469 2.15 -21.20 0.54
C VAL A 469 3.35 -21.22 1.49
N LEU A 470 3.13 -21.25 2.80
CA LEU A 470 4.22 -21.27 3.78
C LEU A 470 4.80 -22.67 3.96
N GLY A 471 4.03 -23.71 3.60
CA GLY A 471 4.54 -25.04 3.28
C GLY A 471 4.87 -25.92 4.49
N ASN A 472 4.22 -25.65 5.62
CA ASN A 472 4.53 -26.27 6.91
C ASN A 472 3.31 -27.00 7.50
N SER A 473 2.52 -27.75 6.71
CA SER A 473 1.26 -28.37 7.22
C SER A 473 1.45 -29.19 8.52
N ASP A 474 2.51 -30.01 8.60
CA ASP A 474 2.85 -30.78 9.82
C ASP A 474 3.35 -29.88 10.96
N SER A 475 3.84 -28.68 10.64
CA SER A 475 4.25 -27.66 11.62
C SER A 475 3.13 -26.67 11.95
N LEU A 476 2.05 -26.60 11.16
CA LEU A 476 0.96 -25.67 11.37
C LEU A 476 0.16 -26.08 12.61
N GLU A 477 -0.14 -27.38 12.75
CA GLU A 477 -0.73 -27.92 13.99
C GLU A 477 0.19 -27.63 15.20
N LEU A 478 1.51 -27.81 15.04
CA LEU A 478 2.48 -27.48 16.10
C LEU A 478 2.55 -25.98 16.41
N LEU A 479 2.45 -25.10 15.41
CA LEU A 479 2.46 -23.65 15.58
C LEU A 479 1.17 -23.15 16.23
N ILE A 480 0.03 -23.72 15.84
CA ILE A 480 -1.27 -23.43 16.45
C ILE A 480 -1.28 -23.88 17.91
N HIS A 481 -0.71 -25.04 18.23
CA HIS A 481 -0.61 -25.55 19.61
C HIS A 481 0.45 -24.84 20.47
N ASN A 482 1.59 -24.43 19.92
CA ASN A 482 2.68 -23.81 20.66
C ASN A 482 2.54 -22.29 20.81
N SER A 483 1.77 -21.62 19.95
CA SER A 483 1.44 -20.21 20.17
C SER A 483 0.52 -20.13 21.38
N SER A 484 1.03 -19.59 22.49
CA SER A 484 0.22 -19.35 23.69
C SER A 484 -1.07 -18.64 23.29
N SER A 485 -2.19 -19.32 23.50
CA SER A 485 -3.53 -18.87 23.14
C SER A 485 -3.84 -17.53 23.83
N VAL A 486 -4.08 -16.49 23.05
CA VAL A 486 -5.00 -15.43 23.51
C VAL A 486 -6.38 -15.99 23.18
N GLU A 487 -7.18 -16.29 24.21
CA GLU A 487 -8.61 -16.53 24.04
C GLU A 487 -9.20 -15.29 23.35
N SER A 488 -9.55 -15.40 22.07
CA SER A 488 -10.11 -14.33 21.23
C SER A 488 -9.29 -13.03 21.22
N PRO A 489 -8.39 -12.82 20.24
CA PRO A 489 -7.64 -11.58 20.19
C PRO A 489 -8.57 -10.44 19.76
N ASP A 490 -9.05 -9.66 20.74
CA ASP A 490 -9.76 -8.42 20.50
C ASP A 490 -8.90 -7.47 19.65
N ALA A 491 -9.55 -6.64 18.82
CA ALA A 491 -8.83 -5.61 18.09
C ALA A 491 -8.11 -4.64 19.04
N PRO A 492 -6.88 -4.18 18.70
CA PRO A 492 -6.17 -3.20 19.52
C PRO A 492 -6.97 -1.91 19.61
N ALA A 493 -7.08 -1.33 20.81
CA ALA A 493 -7.84 -0.10 20.99
C ALA A 493 -7.26 1.06 20.16
N PRO A 494 -8.12 1.89 19.51
CA PRO A 494 -7.66 3.07 18.79
C PRO A 494 -7.09 4.11 19.77
N ARG A 495 -6.27 5.05 19.27
CA ARG A 495 -5.73 6.12 20.10
C ARG A 495 -6.88 6.96 20.68
N PRO A 496 -6.90 7.21 22.00
CA PRO A 496 -7.92 8.04 22.60
C PRO A 496 -7.86 9.47 22.06
N SER A 497 -9.02 10.07 21.82
CA SER A 497 -9.14 11.50 21.55
C SER A 497 -9.45 12.25 22.84
N ILE A 498 -8.66 13.26 23.15
CA ILE A 498 -8.90 14.21 24.26
C ILE A 498 -9.59 15.45 23.67
N LEU A 499 -10.51 16.06 24.41
CA LEU A 499 -11.17 17.30 23.95
C LEU A 499 -10.16 18.45 23.92
N GLU A 500 -10.26 19.36 22.95
CA GLU A 500 -9.24 20.41 22.77
C GLU A 500 -9.08 21.29 24.01
N HIS A 501 -10.18 21.62 24.70
CA HIS A 501 -10.13 22.43 25.94
C HIS A 501 -9.45 21.69 27.11
N GLU A 502 -9.60 20.37 27.22
CA GLU A 502 -8.91 19.57 28.24
C GLU A 502 -7.40 19.53 27.96
N LYS A 503 -7.04 19.38 26.68
CA LYS A 503 -5.65 19.42 26.22
C LYS A 503 -5.04 20.80 26.47
N GLU A 504 -5.74 21.89 26.15
CA GLU A 504 -5.30 23.27 26.42
C GLU A 504 -5.11 23.51 27.92
N ASP A 505 -6.05 23.06 28.76
CA ASP A 505 -5.95 23.17 30.23
C ASP A 505 -4.72 22.43 30.76
N ILE A 506 -4.51 21.17 30.37
CA ILE A 506 -3.34 20.36 30.77
C ILE A 506 -2.04 21.03 30.30
N CYS A 507 -1.95 21.42 29.03
CA CYS A 507 -0.75 22.04 28.46
C CYS A 507 -0.44 23.38 29.14
N SER A 508 -1.46 24.22 29.39
CA SER A 508 -1.26 25.52 30.05
C SER A 508 -0.70 25.37 31.48
N LYS A 509 -1.14 24.36 32.22
CA LYS A 509 -0.62 24.03 33.56
C LYS A 509 0.80 23.46 33.50
N ALA A 510 1.08 22.60 32.52
CA ALA A 510 2.39 21.97 32.32
C ALA A 510 3.48 22.94 31.82
N HIS A 511 3.11 24.05 31.17
CA HIS A 511 4.06 25.05 30.66
C HIS A 511 4.46 26.13 31.68
N ASN A 512 3.88 26.13 32.89
CA ASN A 512 4.26 27.08 33.93
C ASN A 512 5.66 26.76 34.49
N SER A 513 6.54 27.76 34.57
CA SER A 513 7.84 27.63 35.25
C SER A 513 7.62 27.23 36.71
N ARG A 514 8.16 26.07 37.14
CA ARG A 514 7.95 25.35 38.42
C ARG A 514 6.74 24.40 38.48
N SER A 515 6.17 24.00 37.35
CA SER A 515 5.10 22.99 37.33
C SER A 515 5.62 21.62 37.78
N LYS A 516 4.98 21.06 38.80
CA LYS A 516 5.14 19.65 39.17
C LYS A 516 4.10 18.83 38.39
N ILE A 517 4.54 17.81 37.67
CA ILE A 517 3.63 16.91 36.93
C ILE A 517 3.71 15.53 37.58
N LEU A 518 2.56 15.00 37.99
CA LEU A 518 2.46 13.68 38.60
C LEU A 518 1.73 12.75 37.63
N PHE A 519 2.39 11.70 37.16
CA PHE A 519 1.71 10.59 36.47
C PHE A 519 1.31 9.55 37.50
N SER A 520 0.04 9.17 37.55
CA SER A 520 -0.52 8.12 38.41
C SER A 520 -1.14 7.00 37.58
N GLY A 521 -1.57 5.90 38.22
CA GLY A 521 -2.16 4.75 37.53
C GLY A 521 -1.18 3.99 36.62
N ILE A 522 0.11 4.03 36.96
CA ILE A 522 1.16 3.32 36.21
C ILE A 522 1.08 1.83 36.52
N LYS A 523 0.86 1.02 35.48
CA LYS A 523 0.87 -0.45 35.58
C LYS A 523 2.28 -1.03 35.43
N LYS A 524 3.04 -0.53 34.46
CA LYS A 524 4.44 -0.93 34.23
C LYS A 524 5.28 0.29 33.86
N ALA A 525 6.49 0.32 34.38
CA ALA A 525 7.50 1.30 34.00
C ALA A 525 8.76 0.56 33.54
N LEU A 526 9.26 0.91 32.35
CA LEU A 526 10.57 0.45 31.91
C LEU A 526 11.63 1.38 32.52
N VAL A 527 12.54 0.81 33.32
CA VAL A 527 13.61 1.53 34.00
C VAL A 527 14.96 0.87 33.71
N ASP A 528 16.01 1.68 33.55
CA ASP A 528 17.38 1.18 33.27
C ASP A 528 18.03 0.51 34.48
N THR A 529 17.45 0.63 35.67
CA THR A 529 17.94 0.02 36.92
C THR A 529 17.13 -1.22 37.30
N PRO A 530 17.75 -2.24 37.92
CA PRO A 530 17.04 -3.40 38.46
C PRO A 530 16.31 -2.99 39.75
N THR A 531 15.32 -2.12 39.64
CA THR A 531 14.40 -1.82 40.72
C THR A 531 13.28 -2.83 40.61
N SER A 532 13.22 -3.79 41.53
CA SER A 532 12.04 -4.65 41.68
C SER A 532 10.87 -3.77 42.11
N LEU A 533 10.09 -3.30 41.14
CA LEU A 533 8.77 -2.74 41.38
C LEU A 533 7.87 -3.93 41.73
N GLU A 534 7.87 -4.33 43.01
CA GLU A 534 6.94 -5.35 43.52
C GLU A 534 5.50 -4.90 43.24
N ASP A 535 4.63 -5.88 42.95
CA ASP A 535 3.18 -5.79 42.66
C ASP A 535 2.47 -4.76 43.55
N THR A 536 2.43 -3.50 43.12
CA THR A 536 1.85 -2.42 43.93
C THR A 536 1.04 -1.49 43.05
N SER A 537 -0.26 -1.44 43.35
CA SER A 537 -1.31 -0.73 42.63
C SER A 537 -1.30 0.81 42.78
N ASP A 538 -0.14 1.42 43.05
CA ASP A 538 -0.04 2.86 43.36
C ASP A 538 1.33 3.46 42.98
N ILE A 539 1.93 3.00 41.88
CA ILE A 539 3.17 3.58 41.38
C ILE A 539 2.86 4.92 40.70
N VAL A 540 3.64 5.94 41.04
CA VAL A 540 3.57 7.28 40.46
C VAL A 540 4.94 7.73 39.94
N LEU A 541 4.94 8.58 38.92
CA LEU A 541 6.12 9.29 38.41
C LEU A 541 5.94 10.80 38.63
N LEU A 542 6.80 11.39 39.44
CA LEU A 542 6.84 12.83 39.67
C LEU A 542 7.93 13.47 38.79
N LEU A 543 7.51 14.44 37.97
CA LEU A 543 8.40 15.33 37.23
C LEU A 543 8.44 16.71 37.90
N GLU A 544 9.64 17.23 38.13
CA GLU A 544 9.87 18.60 38.60
C GLU A 544 10.91 19.26 37.67
N ASP A 545 10.59 20.45 37.15
CA ASP A 545 11.46 21.22 36.26
C ASP A 545 12.04 20.39 35.10
N GLY A 546 11.20 19.53 34.50
CA GLY A 546 11.56 18.67 33.37
C GLY A 546 12.42 17.45 33.73
N LYS A 547 12.61 17.14 35.02
CA LYS A 547 13.37 15.97 35.49
C LYS A 547 12.45 15.00 36.22
N ALA A 548 12.63 13.71 35.96
CA ALA A 548 12.04 12.67 36.79
C ALA A 548 12.74 12.66 38.16
N VAL A 549 12.03 13.07 39.21
CA VAL A 549 12.58 13.15 40.58
C VAL A 549 12.16 11.98 41.44
N CYS A 550 11.03 11.33 41.13
CA CYS A 550 10.58 10.15 41.85
C CYS A 550 9.78 9.21 40.93
N LEU A 551 10.09 7.91 40.98
CA LEU A 551 9.28 6.83 40.43
C LEU A 551 9.12 5.76 41.51
N ASN A 552 8.03 5.81 42.27
CA ASN A 552 7.79 4.95 43.42
C ASN A 552 6.31 4.95 43.80
N LYS A 553 5.94 4.30 44.92
CA LYS A 553 4.64 4.49 45.56
C LYS A 553 4.38 5.95 45.85
N ARG A 554 3.13 6.41 45.71
CA ARG A 554 2.74 7.81 45.99
C ARG A 554 3.22 8.29 47.36
N SER A 555 3.08 7.47 48.40
CA SER A 555 3.54 7.76 49.77
C SER A 555 5.04 8.00 49.91
N ASN A 556 5.86 7.49 48.99
CA ASN A 556 7.31 7.64 49.02
C ASN A 556 7.76 8.86 48.19
N CYS A 557 6.96 9.29 47.21
CA CYS A 557 7.24 10.49 46.43
C CYS A 557 6.81 11.78 47.14
N PHE A 558 5.88 11.70 48.11
CA PHE A 558 5.40 12.84 48.88
C PHE A 558 5.61 12.61 50.37
N SER A 559 6.43 13.47 51.00
CA SER A 559 6.76 13.35 52.44
C SER A 559 5.79 14.12 53.33
N THR A 560 5.12 15.15 52.80
CA THR A 560 4.15 15.98 53.53
C THR A 560 2.96 16.39 52.65
N ASN A 561 1.79 16.64 53.24
CA ASN A 561 0.59 17.14 52.52
C ASN A 561 0.78 18.54 51.89
N GLN A 562 1.84 19.28 52.28
CA GLN A 562 2.17 20.57 51.65
C GLN A 562 2.88 20.39 50.30
N ASP A 563 3.47 19.22 50.03
CA ASP A 563 4.17 18.91 48.78
C ASP A 563 3.22 18.70 47.58
N GLU A 564 1.93 18.45 47.84
CA GLU A 564 0.88 18.23 46.82
C GLU A 564 0.23 19.52 46.28
N GLN A 565 0.59 20.70 46.79
CA GLN A 565 0.05 21.96 46.26
C GLN A 565 0.69 22.32 44.91
N ASN A 566 -0.15 22.68 43.93
CA ASN A 566 0.27 23.10 42.57
C ASN A 566 0.85 21.98 41.67
N ILE A 567 0.35 20.75 41.83
CA ILE A 567 0.66 19.60 40.97
C ILE A 567 -0.39 19.46 39.86
N THR A 568 0.06 19.22 38.64
CA THR A 568 -0.80 18.75 37.54
C THR A 568 -0.75 17.22 37.50
N GLU A 569 -1.81 16.57 37.95
CA GLU A 569 -1.89 15.11 37.95
C GLU A 569 -2.44 14.60 36.60
N LEU A 570 -1.76 13.62 36.01
CA LEU A 570 -2.12 12.90 34.81
C LEU A 570 -2.35 11.43 35.17
N SER A 571 -3.62 11.06 35.33
CA SER A 571 -4.00 9.67 35.65
C SER A 571 -3.94 8.81 34.39
N LEU A 572 -3.02 7.86 34.37
CA LEU A 572 -2.93 6.85 33.33
C LEU A 572 -3.86 5.70 33.70
N ASN A 573 -4.89 5.41 32.90
CA ASN A 573 -5.77 4.27 33.17
C ASN A 573 -5.05 2.98 32.72
N GLU A 574 -4.38 2.28 33.64
CA GLU A 574 -3.56 1.08 33.36
C GLU A 574 -2.37 1.38 32.41
N GLY A 575 -1.73 2.54 32.57
CA GLY A 575 -0.74 3.03 31.61
C GLY A 575 0.65 2.42 31.75
N TYR A 576 1.40 2.50 30.66
CA TYR A 576 2.79 2.07 30.57
C TYR A 576 3.66 3.31 30.39
N ILE A 577 4.72 3.43 31.19
CA ILE A 577 5.74 4.47 31.03
C ILE A 577 7.03 3.85 30.54
N THR A 578 7.62 4.44 29.50
CA THR A 578 8.94 4.05 28.97
C THR A 578 9.83 5.28 28.84
N PRO A 579 11.16 5.11 28.80
CA PRO A 579 12.04 6.15 28.29
C PRO A 579 11.57 6.54 26.88
N GLY A 580 11.64 7.84 26.57
CA GLY A 580 11.31 8.32 25.24
C GLY A 580 12.21 7.70 24.18
N LEU A 581 11.65 7.43 23.00
CA LEU A 581 12.37 6.77 21.92
C LEU A 581 13.47 7.69 21.36
N VAL A 582 14.56 7.06 20.93
CA VAL A 582 15.67 7.73 20.24
C VAL A 582 15.69 7.26 18.79
N ALA A 583 15.45 8.17 17.86
CA ALA A 583 15.52 7.85 16.44
C ALA A 583 16.97 7.98 15.93
N PHE A 584 17.48 7.01 15.20
CA PHE A 584 18.87 6.99 14.71
C PHE A 584 18.92 6.88 13.19
N GLY A 585 19.89 7.54 12.55
CA GLY A 585 20.18 7.35 11.12
C GLY A 585 19.13 7.90 10.16
N ASN A 586 18.27 8.79 10.62
CA ASN A 586 17.23 9.44 9.82
C ASN A 586 17.63 10.86 9.40
N ASN A 587 16.85 11.46 8.50
CA ASN A 587 17.06 12.83 8.02
C ASN A 587 16.49 13.91 8.96
N LEU A 588 16.05 13.55 10.17
CA LEU A 588 15.36 14.50 11.05
C LEU A 588 16.30 15.65 11.41
N GLY A 589 15.91 16.84 10.98
CA GLY A 589 16.66 18.07 11.22
C GLY A 589 17.85 18.29 10.29
N ILE A 590 18.13 17.47 9.28
CA ILE A 590 19.15 17.80 8.24
C ILE A 590 18.52 18.15 6.89
N GLN A 591 17.32 17.61 6.62
CA GLN A 591 16.54 17.90 5.43
C GLN A 591 15.07 17.68 5.73
N ASP A 592 14.22 18.69 5.44
CA ASP A 592 12.80 18.60 5.79
C ASP A 592 12.02 17.74 4.79
N ILE A 593 12.33 17.84 3.49
CA ILE A 593 11.69 17.07 2.42
C ILE A 593 12.79 16.30 1.63
N PRO A 594 12.95 14.98 1.87
CA PRO A 594 13.98 14.15 1.24
C PRO A 594 14.18 14.32 -0.28
N SER A 595 13.09 14.38 -1.04
CA SER A 595 13.16 14.54 -2.51
C SER A 595 13.44 15.97 -2.99
N GLU A 596 13.47 16.95 -2.09
CA GLU A 596 13.73 18.35 -2.40
C GLU A 596 15.04 18.79 -1.76
N GLU A 597 16.13 18.79 -2.54
CA GLU A 597 17.46 19.17 -2.05
C GLU A 597 17.50 20.58 -1.47
N SER A 598 16.64 21.48 -1.96
CA SER A 598 16.50 22.86 -1.48
C SER A 598 16.00 22.98 -0.04
N THR A 599 15.54 21.88 0.57
CA THR A 599 15.05 21.83 1.95
C THR A 599 16.09 21.33 2.96
N GLY A 600 17.34 21.18 2.54
CA GLY A 600 18.47 20.89 3.41
C GLY A 600 19.70 21.73 3.04
N ASP A 601 20.78 21.56 3.80
CA ASP A 601 22.02 22.34 3.64
C ASP A 601 23.06 21.67 2.70
N GLY A 602 22.60 20.77 1.84
CA GLY A 602 23.44 20.03 0.87
C GLY A 602 24.08 18.76 1.44
N SER A 603 25.12 18.27 0.77
CA SER A 603 25.89 17.08 1.15
C SER A 603 27.39 17.35 1.06
N SER A 604 28.20 16.49 1.69
CA SER A 604 29.67 16.58 1.73
C SER A 604 30.39 16.49 0.36
N GLY A 605 29.67 16.29 -0.76
CA GLY A 605 30.27 16.13 -2.08
C GLY A 605 31.09 14.82 -2.23
N LYS A 606 31.57 14.53 -3.45
CA LYS A 606 32.29 13.27 -3.78
C LYS A 606 33.81 13.33 -3.53
N SER A 607 34.36 14.50 -3.22
CA SER A 607 35.82 14.79 -3.28
C SER A 607 36.49 14.95 -1.91
N ALA A 608 35.93 14.34 -0.86
CA ALA A 608 36.57 14.32 0.45
C ALA A 608 37.91 13.56 0.35
N ASP A 609 39.02 14.24 0.66
CA ASP A 609 40.33 13.60 0.83
C ASP A 609 40.37 12.91 2.20
N PRO A 610 40.36 11.57 2.27
CA PRO A 610 40.37 10.85 3.54
C PRO A 610 41.66 11.10 4.36
N LEU A 611 42.67 11.76 3.79
CA LEU A 611 43.93 12.13 4.45
C LEU A 611 43.96 13.60 4.95
N ASP A 612 42.96 14.42 4.63
CA ASP A 612 42.81 15.81 5.13
C ASP A 612 41.54 15.95 5.96
N GLU A 613 41.61 15.57 7.25
CA GLU A 613 40.47 15.62 8.18
C GLU A 613 39.82 17.01 8.27
N GLN A 614 40.59 18.09 8.15
CA GLN A 614 40.08 19.46 8.29
C GLN A 614 39.23 19.90 7.09
N LYS A 615 39.42 19.29 5.91
CA LYS A 615 38.61 19.58 4.71
C LYS A 615 37.54 18.54 4.43
N SER A 616 37.61 17.37 5.06
CA SER A 616 36.84 16.20 4.63
C SER A 616 35.83 15.68 5.64
N ILE A 617 35.91 16.08 6.93
CA ILE A 617 34.94 15.66 7.94
C ILE A 617 33.87 16.75 8.13
N HIS A 618 32.65 16.43 7.70
CA HIS A 618 31.49 17.28 7.89
C HIS A 618 30.78 16.92 9.21
N PHE A 619 30.36 17.92 9.96
CA PHE A 619 29.65 17.73 11.23
C PHE A 619 28.19 18.15 11.06
N ALA A 620 27.26 17.25 11.34
CA ALA A 620 25.83 17.52 11.22
C ALA A 620 25.38 18.72 12.07
N LYS A 621 26.00 18.94 13.24
CA LYS A 621 25.67 20.03 14.17
C LYS A 621 25.68 21.45 13.55
N TYR A 622 26.36 21.65 12.43
CA TYR A 622 26.41 22.94 11.73
C TYR A 622 25.32 23.15 10.68
N GLY A 623 24.58 22.09 10.31
CA GLY A 623 23.49 22.15 9.32
C GLY A 623 22.15 21.66 9.87
N ILE A 624 21.97 21.68 11.19
CA ILE A 624 20.70 21.21 11.77
C ILE A 624 19.61 22.29 11.80
N HIS A 625 18.41 21.85 11.47
CA HIS A 625 17.14 22.55 11.64
C HIS A 625 16.35 21.84 12.75
N LEU A 626 16.00 22.54 13.84
CA LEU A 626 15.31 21.95 14.99
C LEU A 626 13.77 22.02 14.88
N HIS A 627 13.27 22.35 13.70
CA HIS A 627 11.85 22.53 13.41
C HIS A 627 11.48 21.83 12.09
N GLY A 628 10.19 21.62 11.87
CA GLY A 628 9.67 20.94 10.67
C GLY A 628 8.56 19.96 11.03
N ARG A 629 7.77 19.54 10.03
CA ARG A 629 6.64 18.63 10.26
C ARG A 629 7.08 17.26 10.75
N ALA A 630 8.26 16.80 10.33
CA ALA A 630 8.84 15.54 10.76
C ALA A 630 9.10 15.48 12.29
N PHE A 631 9.40 16.62 12.94
CA PHE A 631 9.57 16.68 14.39
C PHE A 631 8.25 16.45 15.14
N THR A 632 7.18 17.10 14.70
CA THR A 632 5.84 16.87 15.24
C THR A 632 5.43 15.41 15.06
N ARG A 633 5.71 14.85 13.88
CA ARG A 633 5.44 13.44 13.59
C ARG A 633 6.22 12.48 14.50
N ALA A 634 7.50 12.76 14.72
CA ALA A 634 8.37 12.00 15.61
C ALA A 634 7.82 12.00 17.05
N ARG A 635 7.41 13.17 17.56
CA ARG A 635 6.82 13.30 18.91
C ARG A 635 5.51 12.52 19.06
N ILE A 636 4.64 12.51 18.04
CA ILE A 636 3.39 11.72 18.04
C ILE A 636 3.68 10.21 18.21
N GLY A 637 4.82 9.73 17.69
CA GLY A 637 5.31 8.37 17.83
C GLY A 637 6.15 8.10 19.09
N GLY A 638 6.29 9.08 20.00
CA GLY A 638 7.06 8.92 21.23
C GLY A 638 8.58 9.17 21.09
N VAL A 639 9.04 9.68 19.95
CA VAL A 639 10.45 10.03 19.73
C VAL A 639 10.76 11.37 20.40
N THR A 640 11.64 11.34 21.40
CA THR A 640 12.03 12.53 22.19
C THR A 640 13.42 13.05 21.82
N LYS A 641 14.24 12.20 21.20
CA LYS A 641 15.60 12.52 20.75
C LYS A 641 15.86 11.88 19.40
N ALA A 642 16.78 12.47 18.64
CA ALA A 642 17.32 11.87 17.44
C ALA A 642 18.84 11.98 17.39
N ILE A 643 19.46 11.05 16.67
CA ILE A 643 20.87 11.07 16.28
C ILE A 643 20.88 11.18 14.76
N THR A 644 21.27 12.35 14.28
CA THR A 644 21.19 12.73 12.87
C THR A 644 22.58 12.80 12.28
N ALA A 645 22.82 12.02 11.22
CA ALA A 645 24.06 12.03 10.46
C ALA A 645 24.02 13.10 9.36
N PRO A 646 25.17 13.66 8.95
CA PRO A 646 25.23 14.53 7.79
C PRO A 646 24.86 13.76 6.52
N ARG A 647 24.25 14.45 5.55
CA ARG A 647 24.01 13.87 4.22
C ARG A 647 25.32 13.70 3.48
N SER A 648 25.46 12.57 2.81
CA SER A 648 26.63 12.30 1.96
C SER A 648 26.20 11.65 0.64
N ASN A 649 26.96 11.92 -0.41
CA ASN A 649 26.74 11.46 -1.78
C ASN A 649 27.73 10.37 -2.22
N GLY A 650 28.37 9.70 -1.27
CA GLY A 650 29.38 8.66 -1.50
C GLY A 650 30.64 8.87 -0.65
N GLY A 651 31.66 8.04 -0.86
CA GLY A 651 32.92 8.11 -0.11
C GLY A 651 32.89 7.34 1.22
N ILE A 652 34.08 6.98 1.71
CA ILE A 652 34.24 6.15 2.93
C ILE A 652 33.79 6.92 4.17
N ILE A 653 34.10 8.22 4.26
CA ILE A 653 33.76 9.05 5.42
C ILE A 653 32.51 9.87 5.10
N GLN A 654 31.43 9.66 5.87
CA GLN A 654 30.17 10.38 5.69
C GLN A 654 30.12 11.63 6.57
N GLY A 655 30.77 11.60 7.74
CA GLY A 655 30.89 12.71 8.68
C GLY A 655 30.47 12.34 10.11
N VAL A 656 30.31 13.34 10.97
CA VAL A 656 30.00 13.17 12.40
C VAL A 656 28.53 13.54 12.68
N SER A 657 27.78 12.61 13.29
CA SER A 657 26.40 12.86 13.67
C SER A 657 26.26 13.66 14.96
N VAL A 658 25.13 14.36 15.08
CA VAL A 658 24.74 15.18 16.24
C VAL A 658 23.53 14.57 16.94
N GLY A 659 23.48 14.71 18.26
CA GLY A 659 22.35 14.34 19.10
C GLY A 659 21.43 15.53 19.33
N ILE A 660 20.21 15.46 18.81
CA ILE A 660 19.20 16.53 18.92
C ILE A 660 17.97 16.10 19.71
N ARG A 661 17.27 17.06 20.31
CA ARG A 661 15.98 16.87 20.97
C ARG A 661 14.86 17.22 20.00
N THR A 662 13.72 16.55 20.12
CA THR A 662 12.56 16.80 19.26
C THR A 662 11.58 17.84 19.79
N SER A 663 11.90 18.54 20.89
CA SER A 663 11.01 19.54 21.53
C SER A 663 10.69 20.72 20.60
N GLU A 664 9.49 21.31 20.73
CA GLU A 664 9.09 22.51 19.96
C GLU A 664 9.92 23.74 20.30
N THR A 665 10.33 23.85 21.56
CA THR A 665 11.09 24.99 22.10
C THR A 665 12.60 24.80 22.02
N ALA A 666 13.07 23.70 21.43
CA ALA A 666 14.49 23.41 21.32
C ALA A 666 15.18 24.46 20.43
N MET A 667 16.18 25.16 20.99
CA MET A 667 17.10 25.99 20.22
C MET A 667 18.49 25.36 20.26
N ILE A 668 19.33 25.69 19.26
CA ILE A 668 20.71 25.18 19.18
C ILE A 668 21.48 25.52 20.47
N LEU A 669 21.29 26.72 21.01
CA LEU A 669 21.95 27.19 22.23
C LEU A 669 21.24 26.74 23.53
N ASP A 670 19.94 26.40 23.46
CA ASP A 670 19.11 26.06 24.62
C ASP A 670 18.72 24.58 24.62
N ASN A 671 19.69 23.72 24.89
CA ASN A 671 19.53 22.26 25.05
C ASN A 671 18.95 21.51 23.84
N GLY A 672 18.76 22.15 22.68
CA GLY A 672 18.28 21.50 21.46
C GLY A 672 19.26 20.47 20.91
N ILE A 673 20.56 20.78 20.96
CA ILE A 673 21.63 19.79 20.86
C ILE A 673 21.90 19.25 22.26
N TRP A 674 21.65 17.96 22.49
CA TRP A 674 22.00 17.31 23.76
C TRP A 674 23.38 16.66 23.72
N LYS A 675 23.93 16.44 22.52
CA LYS A 675 25.29 15.93 22.31
C LYS A 675 25.83 16.43 20.96
N ASP A 676 26.89 17.22 20.98
CA ASP A 676 27.47 17.81 19.76
C ASP A 676 27.99 16.76 18.78
N ASP A 677 28.87 15.88 19.26
CA ASP A 677 29.53 14.85 18.46
C ASP A 677 29.17 13.48 19.04
N VAL A 678 28.36 12.70 18.30
CA VAL A 678 27.85 11.39 18.75
C VAL A 678 28.69 10.26 18.18
N ALA A 679 28.85 10.20 16.86
CA ALA A 679 29.53 9.10 16.18
C ALA A 679 30.07 9.56 14.81
N LEU A 680 31.22 9.01 14.41
CA LEU A 680 31.72 9.09 13.04
C LEU A 680 31.03 8.02 12.19
N HIS A 681 30.45 8.42 11.06
CA HIS A 681 29.76 7.54 10.13
C HIS A 681 30.68 7.17 8.98
N LEU A 682 30.80 5.86 8.73
CA LEU A 682 31.61 5.29 7.66
C LEU A 682 30.75 4.43 6.75
N THR A 683 30.97 4.52 5.45
CA THR A 683 30.33 3.66 4.46
C THR A 683 31.32 2.61 3.98
N VAL A 684 30.85 1.35 3.94
CA VAL A 684 31.62 0.21 3.44
C VAL A 684 30.84 -0.42 2.27
N GLY A 685 31.56 -0.82 1.21
CA GLY A 685 30.96 -1.49 0.06
C GLY A 685 30.88 -0.60 -1.19
N GLN A 686 29.97 -0.93 -2.10
CA GLN A 686 29.88 -0.27 -3.41
C GLN A 686 29.53 1.21 -3.29
N SER A 687 28.66 1.57 -2.34
CA SER A 687 28.29 2.96 -2.03
C SER A 687 29.46 3.81 -1.52
N ALA A 688 30.53 3.19 -1.00
CA ALA A 688 31.73 3.89 -0.56
C ALA A 688 32.65 4.29 -1.72
N LYS A 689 32.53 3.62 -2.89
CA LYS A 689 33.44 3.84 -4.03
C LYS A 689 33.23 5.18 -4.74
N GLY A 690 32.09 5.83 -4.50
CA GLY A 690 31.61 6.92 -5.36
C GLY A 690 31.26 6.40 -6.75
N GLU A 691 30.29 7.01 -7.42
CA GLU A 691 30.15 6.81 -8.88
C GLU A 691 31.17 7.65 -9.63
#